data_AF-A0AAU4SJD3-F1
#
_entry.id   AF-A0AAU4SJD3-F1
#
_cell.length_a   1.000
_cell.length_b   1.000
_cell.length_c   1.000
_cell.angle_alpha   90.00
_cell.angle_beta   90.00
_cell.angle_gamma   90.00
#
_symmetry.space_group_name_H-M   'P 1'
#
loop_
_entity.id
_entity.type
_entity.pdbx_description
1 polymer ?
#
loop_
_entity_poly.entity_id
_entity_poly.type
_entity_poly.pdbx_seq_one_letter_code
_entity_poly.pdbx_strand_id
1 'polypeptide(L)'
;MFMRIKRAAAARWPAIGSALLLVAATLTAALSSATPASAHPINAADFQQVQLARGVAEVGEPMSLAVLADRSVLHTARNGTVRRTDANGTTTVIGSIPVYVHDEDGLQGIGIDPGFATNRHIYLYYARPLSTPGGDAPTTGGNWSAWQGVNRLSRFTLNADFTLNQSSKVDILDVAADRGICCHAGGDIDFDAAGNLYLSTGDDTNPFESAGYSPLDERANRNPAFDAQRTAANTNDLRGKILRIKVNENGSYSIPAGNMFPPGTARTRPEIYAMGLRNPFRMSVDKATGIVYVGDYGPDAGATSARGPQGQVEFNRVTGPGFYGWPYCTGTNTSSETYAEWDFATNTAGAKYNCSGGPTNNSFRNTGLSTLPPAKAAWIRYGGDAGSPPAFGGGSESPMAGPVYRYDPDVSSPTKFPQSFDGQFFATEFGRGWIKPIHLNADGSPGTIDSFPWNGKQVIDSAFGPDGSYYVLDYGTGWYQGDQNSALYRFDYVGGGNRAPTAMAGANRTSGAAPLTVTFSSAGSSDPDGEALTYAWSFGDGTSSTAANPTKTYNTNGDYTATLTVRDPQGATGTADVRITVGNTAPTVTINSPAAGEIFAFGDTVPFRITVTDPEDGTVDCTKVKLTYIVGHDSHGHPITSKTGCSGTITIPVDGEHDDAANIFGVFDAEYTDNAGLTTHKQHILQPKHRQAEHYKTSSGIATLDKSTAEGGKSVGNIENGDWIAFEPYKLSNATSFSARVSSAGAGGTLQVRAGSPTGTILGSATVPVTGSWTNFTTVNGSISGAPAGTTTLYLTFAGGSGFLFDVDAFTFNPGGGPTPGAGPIVGIADKCLDVRNGSSVDGTAVQISSCTGSAGQKWTVTPGSTIKTLGKCLDVSGNGTADGARVQLWSCNGGANQNWQAYPDGSLRNPQSGKCLDVSGANSSDGTLVHLWTCHGGANQKWTLP
;
A
#
# COMPACT_ATOMS: atom_id res chain seq x y z
N MET A 1 -34.45 -63.11 -11.44
CA MET A 1 -34.20 -64.48 -10.94
C MET A 1 -32.75 -64.53 -10.46
N PHE A 2 -32.53 -65.00 -9.23
CA PHE A 2 -31.26 -65.18 -8.51
C PHE A 2 -30.14 -65.77 -9.40
N MET A 3 -28.83 -65.51 -9.24
CA MET A 3 -27.92 -65.73 -8.09
C MET A 3 -26.52 -65.24 -8.55
N ARG A 4 -25.75 -64.31 -7.96
CA ARG A 4 -25.01 -64.25 -6.67
C ARG A 4 -24.14 -65.50 -6.36
N ILE A 5 -22.80 -65.31 -6.29
CA ILE A 5 -21.93 -65.40 -5.07
C ILE A 5 -21.18 -66.76 -4.95
N LYS A 6 -19.95 -66.98 -4.42
CA LYS A 6 -18.88 -66.32 -3.60
C LYS A 6 -17.56 -67.11 -3.90
N ARG A 7 -16.39 -66.47 -4.06
CA ARG A 7 -15.28 -66.24 -3.09
C ARG A 7 -14.65 -67.44 -2.35
N ALA A 8 -13.31 -67.38 -2.38
CA ALA A 8 -12.30 -67.63 -1.34
C ALA A 8 -11.85 -69.08 -1.07
N ALA A 9 -10.55 -69.35 -1.18
CA ALA A 9 -9.60 -69.24 -0.06
C ALA A 9 -8.16 -69.55 -0.50
N ALA A 10 -7.21 -69.07 0.29
CA ALA A 10 -5.76 -69.11 0.10
C ALA A 10 -5.12 -70.48 0.41
N ALA A 11 -3.91 -70.71 -0.11
CA ALA A 11 -2.83 -71.39 0.61
C ALA A 11 -1.48 -71.20 -0.10
N ARG A 12 -0.45 -70.87 0.67
CA ARG A 12 0.97 -70.79 0.29
C ARG A 12 1.58 -72.20 0.21
N TRP A 13 2.61 -72.38 -0.63
CA TRP A 13 3.76 -73.27 -0.39
C TRP A 13 5.02 -72.77 -1.14
N PRO A 14 6.25 -73.06 -0.65
CA PRO A 14 7.49 -72.47 -1.14
C PRO A 14 8.38 -73.43 -1.97
N ALA A 15 9.44 -72.84 -2.55
CA ALA A 15 10.73 -73.43 -3.00
C ALA A 15 10.71 -74.34 -4.26
N ILE A 16 11.67 -74.35 -5.20
CA ILE A 16 12.96 -73.68 -5.47
C ILE A 16 13.25 -73.87 -6.99
N GLY A 17 13.85 -72.86 -7.64
CA GLY A 17 14.92 -73.02 -8.64
C GLY A 17 14.60 -73.40 -10.09
N SER A 18 14.74 -72.43 -11.00
CA SER A 18 15.61 -72.50 -12.19
C SER A 18 15.56 -71.18 -12.97
N ALA A 19 16.74 -70.68 -13.34
CA ALA A 19 16.95 -69.41 -14.01
C ALA A 19 16.42 -69.41 -15.45
N LEU A 20 15.79 -68.30 -15.84
CA LEU A 20 15.64 -67.88 -17.24
C LEU A 20 15.94 -66.38 -17.31
N LEU A 21 16.94 -66.04 -18.13
CA LEU A 21 17.31 -64.66 -18.46
C LEU A 21 16.10 -63.91 -19.02
N LEU A 22 15.69 -62.82 -18.36
CA LEU A 22 14.87 -61.78 -18.98
C LEU A 22 15.78 -60.63 -19.40
N VAL A 23 15.81 -60.39 -20.72
CA VAL A 23 16.31 -59.16 -21.32
C VAL A 23 15.40 -58.03 -20.86
N ALA A 24 15.90 -57.16 -19.98
CA ALA A 24 15.23 -55.93 -19.61
C ALA A 24 15.36 -54.94 -20.78
N ALA A 25 14.30 -54.79 -21.58
CA ALA A 25 14.13 -53.63 -22.44
C ALA A 25 13.77 -52.44 -21.55
N THR A 26 14.78 -51.65 -21.18
CA THR A 26 14.60 -50.34 -20.58
C THR A 26 13.98 -49.41 -21.62
N LEU A 27 12.66 -49.19 -21.56
CA LEU A 27 12.06 -47.98 -22.09
C LEU A 27 12.47 -46.83 -21.17
N THR A 28 13.61 -46.21 -21.47
CA THR A 28 13.91 -44.86 -21.00
C THR A 28 12.93 -43.93 -21.71
N ALA A 29 11.87 -43.52 -21.00
CA ALA A 29 11.14 -42.31 -21.36
C ALA A 29 12.15 -41.15 -21.26
N ALA A 30 12.63 -40.68 -22.41
CA ALA A 30 13.42 -39.46 -22.46
C ALA A 30 12.50 -38.32 -22.00
N LEU A 31 12.71 -37.86 -20.77
CA LEU A 31 12.26 -36.54 -20.34
C LEU A 31 12.93 -35.54 -21.28
N SER A 32 12.19 -35.01 -22.26
CA SER A 32 12.70 -33.92 -23.07
C SER A 32 12.94 -32.74 -22.14
N SER A 33 14.21 -32.43 -21.88
CA SER A 33 14.58 -31.13 -21.35
C SER A 33 13.99 -30.08 -22.27
N ALA A 34 13.05 -29.27 -21.77
CA ALA A 34 12.47 -28.17 -22.53
C ALA A 34 13.62 -27.33 -23.12
N THR A 35 13.66 -27.21 -24.44
CA THR A 35 14.58 -26.29 -25.11
C THR A 35 14.31 -24.88 -24.58
N PRO A 36 15.32 -24.10 -24.18
CA PRO A 36 15.13 -22.72 -23.76
C PRO A 36 14.40 -21.95 -24.87
N ALA A 37 13.41 -21.13 -24.51
CA ALA A 37 12.72 -20.27 -25.45
C ALA A 37 13.73 -19.36 -26.15
N SER A 38 13.84 -19.43 -27.48
CA SER A 38 14.63 -18.44 -28.23
C SER A 38 14.01 -17.06 -28.02
N ALA A 39 14.84 -16.01 -27.83
CA ALA A 39 14.38 -14.62 -27.80
C ALA A 39 13.41 -14.36 -28.97
N HIS A 40 12.16 -14.03 -28.65
CA HIS A 40 11.14 -13.70 -29.66
C HIS A 40 10.91 -12.19 -29.61
N PRO A 41 11.23 -11.44 -30.69
CA PRO A 41 10.97 -10.01 -30.70
C PRO A 41 9.49 -9.73 -30.45
N ILE A 42 9.19 -8.94 -29.43
CA ILE A 42 7.82 -8.50 -29.14
C ILE A 42 7.50 -7.27 -29.98
N ASN A 43 6.71 -7.44 -31.02
CA ASN A 43 6.16 -6.33 -31.79
C ASN A 43 4.79 -5.94 -31.21
N ALA A 44 4.63 -4.68 -30.80
CA ALA A 44 3.37 -4.18 -30.25
C ALA A 44 2.17 -4.36 -31.22
N ALA A 45 2.40 -4.32 -32.54
CA ALA A 45 1.35 -4.54 -33.54
C ALA A 45 0.84 -5.98 -33.59
N ASP A 46 1.56 -6.94 -33.02
CA ASP A 46 1.12 -8.33 -32.96
C ASP A 46 0.15 -8.60 -31.81
N PHE A 47 -0.05 -7.63 -30.92
CA PHE A 47 -0.91 -7.77 -29.74
C PHE A 47 -2.07 -6.79 -29.79
N GLN A 48 -3.19 -7.25 -29.26
CA GLN A 48 -4.36 -6.43 -29.02
C GLN A 48 -4.72 -6.45 -27.54
N GLN A 49 -4.74 -5.28 -26.90
CA GLN A 49 -5.29 -5.11 -25.55
C GLN A 49 -6.80 -4.90 -25.63
N VAL A 50 -7.56 -5.91 -25.24
CA VAL A 50 -9.02 -5.89 -25.14
C VAL A 50 -9.42 -5.52 -23.72
N GLN A 51 -10.13 -4.41 -23.56
CA GLN A 51 -10.75 -4.05 -22.27
C GLN A 51 -11.99 -4.90 -22.03
N LEU A 52 -12.02 -5.63 -20.92
CA LEU A 52 -13.17 -6.43 -20.51
C LEU A 52 -14.02 -5.73 -19.47
N ALA A 53 -13.41 -4.96 -18.56
CA ALA A 53 -14.12 -4.19 -17.55
C ALA A 53 -13.29 -2.96 -17.16
N ARG A 54 -13.92 -1.85 -16.77
CA ARG A 54 -13.22 -0.65 -16.29
C ARG A 54 -14.02 0.11 -15.25
N GLY A 55 -13.30 0.67 -14.28
CA GLY A 55 -13.83 1.56 -13.27
C GLY A 55 -14.33 0.84 -12.03
N VAL A 56 -14.45 1.60 -10.94
CA VAL A 56 -14.89 1.11 -9.62
C VAL A 56 -16.21 0.32 -9.67
N ALA A 57 -17.16 0.73 -10.50
CA ALA A 57 -18.44 0.06 -10.62
C ALA A 57 -18.30 -1.39 -11.12
N GLU A 58 -17.33 -1.64 -12.00
CA GLU A 58 -17.09 -2.96 -12.57
C GLU A 58 -16.04 -3.75 -11.79
N VAL A 59 -14.92 -3.15 -11.36
CA VAL A 59 -13.82 -3.93 -10.73
C VAL A 59 -13.66 -3.68 -9.22
N GLY A 60 -14.28 -2.64 -8.67
CA GLY A 60 -14.09 -2.24 -7.26
C GLY A 60 -12.65 -1.77 -7.01
N GLU A 61 -12.13 -2.02 -5.81
CA GLU A 61 -10.68 -2.01 -5.51
C GLU A 61 -10.12 -3.41 -5.81
N PRO A 62 -9.61 -3.66 -7.02
CA PRO A 62 -9.39 -5.01 -7.50
C PRO A 62 -8.17 -5.64 -6.81
N MET A 63 -8.29 -6.91 -6.41
CA MET A 63 -7.21 -7.62 -5.73
C MET A 63 -6.67 -8.77 -6.58
N SER A 64 -7.49 -9.77 -6.89
CA SER A 64 -7.01 -10.98 -7.57
C SER A 64 -8.00 -11.45 -8.65
N LEU A 65 -7.49 -12.21 -9.63
CA LEU A 65 -8.26 -12.77 -10.75
C LEU A 65 -8.06 -14.28 -10.91
N ALA A 66 -9.06 -14.96 -11.48
CA ALA A 66 -8.96 -16.33 -11.96
C ALA A 66 -9.76 -16.52 -13.25
N VAL A 67 -9.13 -17.09 -14.29
CA VAL A 67 -9.74 -17.25 -15.62
C VAL A 67 -10.38 -18.64 -15.77
N LEU A 68 -11.67 -18.67 -16.14
CA LEU A 68 -12.44 -19.89 -16.34
C LEU A 68 -12.33 -20.44 -17.78
N ALA A 69 -12.72 -21.70 -17.96
CA ALA A 69 -12.73 -22.39 -19.25
C ALA A 69 -13.60 -21.72 -20.33
N ASP A 70 -14.65 -21.00 -19.92
CA ASP A 70 -15.52 -20.24 -20.83
C ASP A 70 -14.98 -18.84 -21.14
N ARG A 71 -13.74 -18.54 -20.73
CA ARG A 71 -13.04 -17.24 -20.84
C ARG A 71 -13.61 -16.13 -19.98
N SER A 72 -14.58 -16.42 -19.11
CA SER A 72 -14.99 -15.48 -18.07
C SER A 72 -13.93 -15.42 -16.96
N VAL A 73 -13.83 -14.28 -16.30
CA VAL A 73 -12.85 -14.01 -15.27
C VAL A 73 -13.58 -13.76 -13.97
N LEU A 74 -13.25 -14.55 -12.95
CA LEU A 74 -13.62 -14.23 -11.57
C LEU A 74 -12.60 -13.23 -11.03
N HIS A 75 -13.06 -12.19 -10.36
CA HIS A 75 -12.17 -11.24 -9.70
C HIS A 75 -12.74 -10.73 -8.39
N THR A 76 -11.84 -10.32 -7.50
CA THR A 76 -12.17 -9.88 -6.15
C THR A 76 -11.93 -8.40 -5.97
N ALA A 77 -12.72 -7.78 -5.10
CA ALA A 77 -12.38 -6.50 -4.51
C ALA A 77 -12.11 -6.63 -3.01
N ARG A 78 -11.20 -5.80 -2.48
CA ARG A 78 -10.73 -5.91 -1.09
C ARG A 78 -11.85 -5.85 -0.06
N ASN A 79 -12.93 -5.12 -0.35
CA ASN A 79 -14.13 -5.04 0.49
C ASN A 79 -14.96 -6.34 0.60
N GLY A 80 -14.50 -7.46 0.03
CA GLY A 80 -15.16 -8.77 0.12
C GLY A 80 -16.08 -9.09 -1.06
N THR A 81 -16.18 -8.22 -2.07
CA THR A 81 -17.01 -8.46 -3.25
C THR A 81 -16.33 -9.40 -4.23
N VAL A 82 -17.09 -10.37 -4.76
CA VAL A 82 -16.66 -11.29 -5.82
C VAL A 82 -17.49 -11.02 -7.07
N ARG A 83 -16.80 -10.89 -8.19
CA ARG A 83 -17.41 -10.57 -9.49
C ARG A 83 -17.02 -11.60 -10.54
N ARG A 84 -17.83 -11.67 -11.59
CA ARG A 84 -17.54 -12.37 -12.83
C ARG A 84 -17.67 -11.38 -13.98
N THR A 85 -16.62 -11.22 -14.78
CA THR A 85 -16.68 -10.55 -16.08
C THR A 85 -16.67 -11.62 -17.15
N ASP A 86 -17.69 -11.67 -18.00
CA ASP A 86 -17.77 -12.67 -19.06
C ASP A 86 -16.86 -12.36 -20.26
N ALA A 87 -16.82 -13.27 -21.24
CA ALA A 87 -15.96 -13.13 -22.41
C ALA A 87 -16.32 -11.92 -23.32
N ASN A 88 -17.50 -11.34 -23.16
CA ASN A 88 -17.96 -10.15 -23.89
C ASN A 88 -17.72 -8.86 -23.11
N GLY A 89 -17.22 -8.96 -21.87
CA GLY A 89 -16.97 -7.84 -20.98
C GLY A 89 -18.13 -7.50 -20.03
N THR A 90 -19.20 -8.29 -19.98
CA THR A 90 -20.29 -8.00 -19.04
C THR A 90 -19.91 -8.42 -17.63
N THR A 91 -19.88 -7.47 -16.71
CA THR A 91 -19.51 -7.67 -15.32
C THR A 91 -20.74 -7.85 -14.41
N THR A 92 -20.74 -8.90 -13.59
CA THR A 92 -21.79 -9.17 -12.58
C THR A 92 -21.17 -9.41 -11.20
N VAL A 93 -21.78 -8.86 -10.15
CA VAL A 93 -21.48 -9.24 -8.76
C VAL A 93 -22.11 -10.61 -8.50
N ILE A 94 -21.29 -11.62 -8.25
CA ILE A 94 -21.75 -12.98 -8.03
C ILE A 94 -21.90 -13.34 -6.55
N GLY A 95 -21.34 -12.53 -5.66
CA GLY A 95 -21.50 -12.66 -4.22
C GLY A 95 -20.60 -11.69 -3.45
N SER A 96 -20.77 -11.66 -2.14
CA SER A 96 -19.88 -10.94 -1.22
C SER A 96 -19.67 -11.76 0.05
N ILE A 97 -18.52 -11.57 0.71
CA ILE A 97 -18.23 -12.17 2.01
C ILE A 97 -17.92 -11.08 3.03
N PRO A 98 -18.36 -11.22 4.30
CA PRO A 98 -17.95 -10.29 5.34
C PRO A 98 -16.45 -10.38 5.58
N VAL A 99 -15.78 -9.22 5.56
CA VAL A 99 -14.33 -9.08 5.76
C VAL A 99 -14.03 -8.05 6.85
N TYR A 100 -12.96 -8.28 7.60
CA TYR A 100 -12.34 -7.23 8.41
C TYR A 100 -11.53 -6.33 7.47
N VAL A 101 -11.71 -5.02 7.58
CA VAL A 101 -11.04 -4.03 6.74
C VAL A 101 -10.36 -3.01 7.64
N HIS A 102 -9.04 -3.06 7.67
CA HIS A 102 -8.14 -2.09 8.28
C HIS A 102 -6.81 -2.21 7.56
N ASP A 103 -6.14 -1.11 7.25
CA ASP A 103 -4.89 -1.12 6.46
C ASP A 103 -5.03 -1.95 5.17
N GLU A 104 -4.22 -2.98 5.00
CA GLU A 104 -4.23 -3.91 3.86
C GLU A 104 -5.29 -5.01 3.95
N ASP A 105 -5.97 -5.16 5.09
CA ASP A 105 -6.90 -6.27 5.31
C ASP A 105 -8.14 -6.19 4.42
N GLY A 106 -8.64 -7.38 4.09
CA GLY A 106 -9.82 -7.58 3.26
C GLY A 106 -9.82 -8.95 2.60
N LEU A 107 -10.52 -9.07 1.47
CA LEU A 107 -10.44 -10.22 0.58
C LEU A 107 -9.23 -10.08 -0.34
N GLN A 108 -8.27 -11.00 -0.22
CA GLN A 108 -7.00 -10.97 -0.94
C GLN A 108 -7.07 -11.79 -2.22
N GLY A 109 -7.09 -13.12 -2.11
CA GLY A 109 -6.94 -14.03 -3.25
C GLY A 109 -8.20 -14.78 -3.65
N ILE A 110 -8.27 -15.13 -4.92
CA ILE A 110 -9.22 -16.09 -5.48
C ILE A 110 -8.50 -17.17 -6.28
N GLY A 111 -8.85 -18.43 -6.05
CA GLY A 111 -8.34 -19.56 -6.84
C GLY A 111 -9.48 -20.44 -7.34
N ILE A 112 -9.28 -21.11 -8.48
CA ILE A 112 -10.24 -22.05 -9.05
C ILE A 112 -9.70 -23.47 -8.94
N ASP A 113 -10.54 -24.41 -8.50
CA ASP A 113 -10.15 -25.81 -8.43
C ASP A 113 -9.80 -26.34 -9.83
N PRO A 114 -8.72 -27.12 -10.03
CA PRO A 114 -8.41 -27.71 -11.34
C PRO A 114 -9.55 -28.56 -11.94
N GLY A 115 -10.45 -29.08 -11.10
CA GLY A 115 -11.67 -29.78 -11.48
C GLY A 115 -12.91 -28.89 -11.62
N PHE A 116 -12.77 -27.56 -11.73
CA PHE A 116 -13.86 -26.58 -11.73
C PHE A 116 -14.98 -26.92 -12.72
N ALA A 117 -14.64 -27.42 -13.91
CA ALA A 117 -15.61 -27.80 -14.93
C ALA A 117 -16.66 -28.83 -14.44
N THR A 118 -16.32 -29.61 -13.41
CA THR A 118 -17.22 -30.59 -12.78
C THR A 118 -17.72 -30.13 -11.41
N ASN A 119 -16.83 -29.65 -10.54
CA ASN A 119 -17.18 -29.37 -9.14
C ASN A 119 -17.60 -27.92 -8.85
N ARG A 120 -17.28 -26.98 -9.77
CA ARG A 120 -17.50 -25.54 -9.64
C ARG A 120 -16.93 -24.94 -8.34
N HIS A 121 -15.84 -25.51 -7.82
CA HIS A 121 -15.23 -25.07 -6.57
C HIS A 121 -14.29 -23.88 -6.79
N ILE A 122 -14.42 -22.88 -5.94
CA ILE A 122 -13.50 -21.75 -5.83
C ILE A 122 -12.96 -21.65 -4.41
N TYR A 123 -11.84 -20.97 -4.27
CA TYR A 123 -11.15 -20.71 -3.01
C TYR A 123 -11.00 -19.22 -2.81
N LEU A 124 -11.30 -18.74 -1.61
CA LEU A 124 -11.11 -17.34 -1.22
C LEU A 124 -10.21 -17.28 0.01
N TYR A 125 -9.26 -16.35 0.01
CA TYR A 125 -8.41 -16.05 1.17
C TYR A 125 -8.65 -14.62 1.66
N TYR A 126 -9.08 -14.47 2.90
CA TYR A 126 -9.61 -13.19 3.38
C TYR A 126 -9.46 -12.95 4.87
N ALA A 127 -9.38 -11.68 5.27
CA ALA A 127 -9.40 -11.26 6.65
C ALA A 127 -10.79 -11.46 7.27
N ARG A 128 -10.92 -12.41 8.20
CA ARG A 128 -12.22 -12.74 8.81
C ARG A 128 -12.59 -11.70 9.88
N PRO A 129 -13.84 -11.17 9.89
CA PRO A 129 -14.36 -10.43 11.03
C PRO A 129 -14.44 -11.32 12.27
N LEU A 130 -13.78 -10.91 13.35
CA LEU A 130 -13.86 -11.55 14.67
C LEU A 130 -14.37 -10.53 15.70
N SER A 131 -14.06 -10.75 16.98
CA SER A 131 -14.23 -9.77 18.04
C SER A 131 -13.10 -8.73 18.09
N THR A 132 -12.23 -8.69 17.07
CA THR A 132 -11.13 -7.73 16.98
C THR A 132 -11.69 -6.32 16.83
N PRO A 133 -11.23 -5.33 17.62
CA PRO A 133 -11.68 -3.96 17.48
C PRO A 133 -11.39 -3.39 16.08
N GLY A 134 -12.18 -2.38 15.69
CA GLY A 134 -11.79 -1.49 14.61
C GLY A 134 -10.79 -0.43 15.09
N GLY A 135 -10.08 0.19 14.15
CA GLY A 135 -9.05 1.21 14.41
C GLY A 135 -7.69 0.62 14.76
N ASP A 136 -6.81 1.47 15.32
CA ASP A 136 -5.39 1.14 15.47
C ASP A 136 -5.09 0.41 16.79
N ALA A 137 -4.28 -0.65 16.69
CA ALA A 137 -3.75 -1.37 17.83
C ALA A 137 -2.61 -0.58 18.50
N PRO A 138 -2.45 -0.65 19.84
CA PRO A 138 -1.36 0.01 20.52
C PRO A 138 0.01 -0.53 20.06
N THR A 139 0.93 0.37 19.71
CA THR A 139 2.29 0.01 19.30
C THR A 139 3.17 -0.41 20.50
N THR A 140 2.78 -0.06 21.72
CA THR A 140 3.41 -0.51 22.98
C THR A 140 2.35 -0.89 24.02
N GLY A 141 2.74 -1.70 24.99
CA GLY A 141 1.83 -2.19 26.03
C GLY A 141 2.28 -3.52 26.63
N GLY A 142 1.37 -4.22 27.29
CA GLY A 142 1.60 -5.56 27.86
C GLY A 142 0.54 -6.59 27.47
N ASN A 143 -0.49 -6.22 26.70
CA ASN A 143 -1.54 -7.14 26.25
C ASN A 143 -2.15 -6.66 24.92
N TRP A 144 -2.07 -7.52 23.89
CA TRP A 144 -2.62 -7.30 22.55
C TRP A 144 -3.64 -8.36 22.14
N SER A 145 -4.09 -9.22 23.06
CA SER A 145 -4.98 -10.36 22.76
C SER A 145 -6.29 -9.96 22.08
N ALA A 146 -6.82 -8.77 22.37
CA ALA A 146 -8.02 -8.25 21.71
C ALA A 146 -7.82 -8.02 20.20
N TRP A 147 -6.58 -7.87 19.74
CA TRP A 147 -6.22 -7.59 18.36
C TRP A 147 -5.79 -8.84 17.58
N GLN A 148 -5.82 -10.02 18.19
CA GLN A 148 -5.46 -11.26 17.50
C GLN A 148 -6.59 -11.67 16.53
N GLY A 149 -6.22 -11.81 15.26
CA GLY A 149 -7.07 -12.17 14.14
C GLY A 149 -6.62 -13.41 13.38
N VAL A 150 -7.35 -13.72 12.31
CA VAL A 150 -6.93 -14.71 11.31
C VAL A 150 -7.29 -14.25 9.90
N ASN A 151 -6.39 -14.51 8.96
CA ASN A 151 -6.72 -14.63 7.55
C ASN A 151 -7.13 -16.08 7.26
N ARG A 152 -8.21 -16.25 6.50
CA ARG A 152 -8.88 -17.55 6.33
C ARG A 152 -8.94 -17.96 4.87
N LEU A 153 -8.47 -19.18 4.59
CA LEU A 153 -8.74 -19.89 3.35
C LEU A 153 -10.06 -20.67 3.47
N SER A 154 -11.01 -20.40 2.57
CA SER A 154 -12.27 -21.13 2.48
C SER A 154 -12.58 -21.57 1.06
N ARG A 155 -13.23 -22.72 0.91
CA ARG A 155 -13.79 -23.19 -0.36
C ARG A 155 -15.27 -22.86 -0.44
N PHE A 156 -15.71 -22.46 -1.62
CA PHE A 156 -17.12 -22.28 -1.98
C PHE A 156 -17.42 -23.04 -3.27
N THR A 157 -18.71 -23.25 -3.54
CA THR A 157 -19.21 -23.76 -4.83
C THR A 157 -20.02 -22.66 -5.52
N LEU A 158 -19.80 -22.47 -6.81
CA LEU A 158 -20.67 -21.61 -7.61
C LEU A 158 -21.89 -22.39 -8.08
N ASN A 159 -23.08 -21.80 -7.95
CA ASN A 159 -24.31 -22.32 -8.55
C ASN A 159 -24.22 -22.32 -10.08
N ALA A 160 -25.15 -22.99 -10.77
CA ALA A 160 -25.15 -23.12 -12.23
C ALA A 160 -25.06 -21.77 -12.98
N ASP A 161 -25.69 -20.73 -12.42
CA ASP A 161 -25.73 -19.34 -12.87
C ASP A 161 -24.52 -18.49 -12.43
N PHE A 162 -23.48 -19.13 -11.89
CA PHE A 162 -22.26 -18.52 -11.34
C PHE A 162 -22.43 -17.76 -10.03
N THR A 163 -23.62 -17.68 -9.44
CA THR A 163 -23.79 -17.04 -8.12
C THR A 163 -23.06 -17.84 -7.03
N LEU A 164 -22.47 -17.14 -6.07
CA LEU A 164 -21.73 -17.73 -4.96
C LEU A 164 -22.69 -18.41 -3.98
N ASN A 165 -22.59 -19.73 -3.82
CA ASN A 165 -23.39 -20.45 -2.85
C ASN A 165 -22.79 -20.31 -1.44
N GLN A 166 -23.28 -19.35 -0.67
CA GLN A 166 -22.83 -19.09 0.71
C GLN A 166 -22.97 -20.32 1.63
N SER A 167 -23.99 -21.15 1.43
CA SER A 167 -24.23 -22.33 2.26
C SER A 167 -23.24 -23.47 1.99
N SER A 168 -22.52 -23.42 0.87
CA SER A 168 -21.51 -24.42 0.49
C SER A 168 -20.13 -24.18 1.12
N LYS A 169 -20.00 -23.09 1.90
CA LYS A 169 -18.72 -22.68 2.46
C LYS A 169 -18.11 -23.77 3.34
N VAL A 170 -16.83 -24.06 3.11
CA VAL A 170 -16.00 -24.88 4.00
C VAL A 170 -14.72 -24.12 4.36
N ASP A 171 -14.50 -23.94 5.67
CA ASP A 171 -13.26 -23.35 6.19
C ASP A 171 -12.13 -24.41 6.13
N ILE A 172 -10.98 -24.05 5.58
CA ILE A 172 -9.87 -25.00 5.34
C ILE A 172 -8.69 -24.73 6.28
N LEU A 173 -8.22 -23.49 6.30
CA LEU A 173 -7.01 -23.10 7.01
C LEU A 173 -7.15 -21.67 7.53
N ASP A 174 -6.80 -21.49 8.81
CA ASP A 174 -6.60 -20.18 9.41
C ASP A 174 -5.09 -19.92 9.52
N VAL A 175 -4.67 -18.75 9.06
CA VAL A 175 -3.35 -18.16 9.26
C VAL A 175 -3.53 -17.05 10.27
N ALA A 176 -2.73 -17.06 11.35
CA ALA A 176 -2.80 -16.01 12.36
C ALA A 176 -2.54 -14.63 11.74
N ALA A 177 -3.13 -13.59 12.32
CA ALA A 177 -2.90 -12.20 11.94
C ALA A 177 -2.96 -11.29 13.18
N ASP A 178 -2.22 -10.20 13.19
CA ASP A 178 -2.25 -9.17 14.23
C ASP A 178 -3.02 -7.95 13.66
N ARG A 179 -4.25 -7.68 14.15
CA ARG A 179 -5.16 -6.66 13.59
C ARG A 179 -4.91 -5.25 14.12
N GLY A 180 -5.45 -4.25 13.42
CA GLY A 180 -5.31 -2.84 13.77
C GLY A 180 -3.88 -2.33 13.61
N ILE A 181 -3.02 -3.10 12.96
CA ILE A 181 -1.64 -2.74 12.70
C ILE A 181 -1.20 -3.39 11.40
N CYS A 182 -0.76 -2.57 10.46
CA CYS A 182 -0.14 -2.99 9.22
C CYS A 182 1.15 -3.81 9.49
N CYS A 183 1.65 -4.70 8.63
CA CYS A 183 1.41 -4.84 7.18
C CYS A 183 1.62 -6.27 6.65
N HIS A 184 1.44 -6.45 5.34
CA HIS A 184 1.79 -7.62 4.52
C HIS A 184 0.80 -8.77 4.65
N ALA A 185 -0.31 -8.67 3.92
CA ALA A 185 -1.30 -9.74 3.88
C ALA A 185 -0.88 -10.95 3.02
N GLY A 186 -0.10 -10.74 1.96
CA GLY A 186 0.10 -11.71 0.88
C GLY A 186 -1.24 -12.16 0.28
N GLY A 187 -1.41 -13.46 0.09
CA GLY A 187 -2.74 -14.07 -0.04
C GLY A 187 -3.12 -14.57 -1.43
N ASP A 188 -2.15 -14.82 -2.30
CA ASP A 188 -2.38 -15.37 -3.63
C ASP A 188 -2.59 -16.89 -3.62
N ILE A 189 -3.34 -17.42 -4.60
CA ILE A 189 -3.75 -18.83 -4.66
C ILE A 189 -3.53 -19.40 -6.06
N ASP A 190 -2.73 -20.47 -6.17
CA ASP A 190 -2.58 -21.21 -7.42
C ASP A 190 -2.42 -22.73 -7.16
N PHE A 191 -2.41 -23.54 -8.23
CA PHE A 191 -2.40 -24.98 -8.17
C PHE A 191 -1.35 -25.61 -9.08
N ASP A 192 -0.67 -26.64 -8.57
CA ASP A 192 0.16 -27.50 -9.43
C ASP A 192 -0.69 -28.47 -10.27
N ALA A 193 -0.04 -29.17 -11.22
CA ALA A 193 -0.71 -30.15 -12.07
C ALA A 193 -1.28 -31.37 -11.32
N ALA A 194 -0.83 -31.63 -10.08
CA ALA A 194 -1.40 -32.66 -9.21
C ALA A 194 -2.60 -32.14 -8.39
N GLY A 195 -2.96 -30.86 -8.57
CA GLY A 195 -4.02 -30.17 -7.85
C GLY A 195 -3.72 -29.97 -6.38
N ASN A 196 -2.45 -29.79 -6.00
CA ASN A 196 -2.11 -29.24 -4.70
C ASN A 196 -2.29 -27.72 -4.75
N LEU A 197 -2.93 -27.17 -3.72
CA LEU A 197 -3.12 -25.74 -3.55
C LEU A 197 -1.85 -25.14 -2.94
N TYR A 198 -1.38 -24.07 -3.55
CA TYR A 198 -0.36 -23.18 -3.02
C TYR A 198 -1.04 -21.91 -2.52
N LEU A 199 -0.63 -21.42 -1.35
CA LEU A 199 -1.09 -20.16 -0.78
C LEU A 199 0.11 -19.32 -0.36
N SER A 200 0.20 -18.06 -0.84
CA SER A 200 1.18 -17.11 -0.32
C SER A 200 0.62 -16.42 0.92
N THR A 201 1.49 -16.15 1.90
CA THR A 201 1.11 -15.45 3.13
C THR A 201 2.19 -14.44 3.47
N GLY A 202 1.81 -13.18 3.65
CA GLY A 202 2.72 -12.15 4.15
C GLY A 202 3.13 -12.38 5.60
N ASP A 203 4.18 -11.70 6.03
CA ASP A 203 4.80 -11.88 7.35
C ASP A 203 4.04 -11.19 8.48
N ASP A 204 2.97 -10.45 8.19
CA ASP A 204 2.11 -9.77 9.17
C ASP A 204 2.93 -8.88 10.11
N THR A 205 3.96 -8.22 9.58
CA THR A 205 4.92 -7.45 10.38
C THR A 205 4.88 -6.00 9.98
N ASN A 206 4.73 -5.15 10.99
CA ASN A 206 4.81 -3.71 10.85
C ASN A 206 6.25 -3.29 10.54
N PRO A 207 6.49 -2.65 9.39
CA PRO A 207 7.82 -2.24 8.99
C PRO A 207 8.23 -0.86 9.52
N PHE A 208 7.28 -0.08 10.04
CA PHE A 208 7.53 1.25 10.60
C PHE A 208 8.36 1.16 11.90
N GLU A 209 8.93 2.29 12.31
CA GLU A 209 9.84 2.39 13.47
C GLU A 209 11.09 1.48 13.37
N SER A 210 11.46 1.07 12.15
CA SER A 210 12.67 0.31 11.84
C SER A 210 13.66 1.05 10.95
N ALA A 211 13.44 2.34 10.66
CA ALA A 211 14.28 3.18 9.82
C ALA A 211 14.54 2.56 8.42
N GLY A 212 13.52 1.90 7.86
CA GLY A 212 13.59 1.22 6.58
C GLY A 212 14.39 -0.10 6.55
N TYR A 213 14.90 -0.58 7.69
CA TYR A 213 15.59 -1.88 7.77
C TYR A 213 14.68 -2.98 8.31
N SER A 214 15.21 -4.21 8.37
CA SER A 214 14.54 -5.38 8.96
C SER A 214 13.94 -5.10 10.36
N PRO A 215 12.63 -5.35 10.58
CA PRO A 215 11.97 -5.20 11.88
C PRO A 215 12.28 -6.37 12.82
N LEU A 216 13.13 -6.12 13.82
CA LEU A 216 13.64 -7.11 14.78
C LEU A 216 13.44 -6.64 16.23
N ASP A 217 12.33 -5.95 16.53
CA ASP A 217 12.16 -5.27 17.83
C ASP A 217 11.73 -6.21 18.96
N GLU A 218 12.71 -6.63 19.75
CA GLU A 218 12.55 -7.55 20.88
C GLU A 218 12.26 -6.86 22.22
N ARG A 219 11.96 -5.56 22.25
CA ARG A 219 11.59 -4.89 23.50
C ARG A 219 10.31 -5.52 24.08
N ALA A 220 10.34 -5.90 25.36
CA ALA A 220 9.25 -6.66 25.99
C ALA A 220 7.90 -5.94 26.03
N ASN A 221 7.91 -4.59 26.05
CA ASN A 221 6.70 -3.76 26.00
C ASN A 221 6.28 -3.39 24.57
N ARG A 222 6.95 -3.93 23.55
CA ARG A 222 6.65 -3.66 22.14
C ARG A 222 5.59 -4.62 21.62
N ASN A 223 4.67 -4.08 20.82
CA ASN A 223 3.70 -4.90 20.09
C ASN A 223 4.46 -5.95 19.24
N PRO A 224 4.09 -7.25 19.33
CA PRO A 224 4.73 -8.31 18.55
C PRO A 224 4.81 -8.05 17.05
N ALA A 225 3.90 -7.26 16.49
CA ALA A 225 3.90 -6.90 15.07
C ALA A 225 5.20 -6.24 14.58
N PHE A 226 6.09 -5.75 15.44
CA PHE A 226 7.37 -5.14 15.06
C PHE A 226 8.56 -6.13 15.03
N ASP A 227 8.30 -7.43 15.10
CA ASP A 227 9.32 -8.47 15.12
C ASP A 227 9.02 -9.55 14.07
N ALA A 228 9.64 -9.43 12.90
CA ALA A 228 9.50 -10.38 11.78
C ALA A 228 10.03 -11.78 12.12
N GLN A 229 10.85 -11.90 13.17
CA GLN A 229 11.43 -13.19 13.58
C GLN A 229 10.36 -14.14 14.11
N ARG A 230 9.26 -13.60 14.66
CA ARG A 230 8.14 -14.42 15.17
C ARG A 230 7.36 -15.11 14.06
N THR A 231 7.45 -14.62 12.82
CA THR A 231 6.65 -15.04 11.66
C THR A 231 7.53 -15.62 10.55
N ALA A 232 8.13 -14.79 9.70
CA ALA A 232 8.84 -15.20 8.48
C ALA A 232 9.97 -16.20 8.76
N ALA A 233 10.74 -15.95 9.82
CA ALA A 233 11.83 -16.82 10.30
C ALA A 233 11.41 -17.84 11.37
N ASN A 234 10.11 -18.04 11.60
CA ASN A 234 9.60 -19.05 12.54
C ASN A 234 9.09 -20.27 11.77
N THR A 235 9.72 -21.43 11.99
CA THR A 235 9.32 -22.69 11.35
C THR A 235 7.99 -23.24 11.84
N ASN A 236 7.48 -22.71 12.96
CA ASN A 236 6.23 -23.11 13.60
C ASN A 236 5.08 -22.09 13.37
N ASP A 237 5.27 -21.11 12.49
CA ASP A 237 4.27 -20.11 12.10
C ASP A 237 3.99 -20.20 10.59
N LEU A 238 2.79 -19.80 10.17
CA LEU A 238 2.37 -19.87 8.77
C LEU A 238 2.53 -18.55 8.01
N ARG A 239 2.88 -17.45 8.68
CA ARG A 239 3.06 -16.12 8.07
C ARG A 239 4.46 -15.95 7.47
N GLY A 240 4.60 -15.25 6.35
CA GLY A 240 5.86 -15.06 5.61
C GLY A 240 6.33 -16.34 4.93
N LYS A 241 5.41 -17.01 4.21
CA LYS A 241 5.53 -18.37 3.67
C LYS A 241 4.87 -18.51 2.29
N ILE A 242 5.30 -19.55 1.57
CA ILE A 242 4.46 -20.24 0.59
C ILE A 242 4.04 -21.57 1.20
N LEU A 243 2.74 -21.76 1.37
CA LEU A 243 2.13 -22.99 1.89
C LEU A 243 1.74 -23.90 0.74
N ARG A 244 1.82 -25.22 0.93
CA ARG A 244 1.36 -26.22 -0.05
C ARG A 244 0.56 -27.31 0.64
N ILE A 245 -0.71 -27.45 0.26
CA ILE A 245 -1.65 -28.42 0.84
C ILE A 245 -2.45 -29.13 -0.26
N LYS A 246 -3.00 -30.31 0.03
CA LYS A 246 -4.00 -30.96 -0.82
C LYS A 246 -5.36 -30.90 -0.14
N VAL A 247 -6.26 -30.07 -0.67
CA VAL A 247 -7.62 -29.96 -0.15
C VAL A 247 -8.41 -31.20 -0.56
N ASN A 248 -9.00 -31.88 0.42
CA ASN A 248 -9.82 -33.07 0.24
C ASN A 248 -11.27 -32.67 -0.10
N GLU A 249 -12.04 -33.62 -0.62
CA GLU A 249 -13.44 -33.38 -1.03
C GLU A 249 -14.33 -32.86 0.12
N ASN A 250 -14.10 -33.32 1.35
CA ASN A 250 -14.82 -32.85 2.54
C ASN A 250 -14.33 -31.47 3.07
N GLY A 251 -13.34 -30.86 2.42
CA GLY A 251 -12.73 -29.58 2.78
C GLY A 251 -11.72 -29.62 3.92
N SER A 252 -11.43 -30.79 4.50
CA SER A 252 -10.15 -30.98 5.21
C SER A 252 -8.99 -30.91 4.23
N TYR A 253 -7.74 -30.86 4.70
CA TYR A 253 -6.58 -30.97 3.82
C TYR A 253 -5.58 -32.04 4.31
N SER A 254 -4.76 -32.49 3.39
CA SER A 254 -3.60 -33.35 3.65
C SER A 254 -2.31 -32.65 3.25
N ILE A 255 -1.18 -33.12 3.77
CA ILE A 255 0.14 -32.57 3.48
C ILE A 255 0.79 -33.35 2.31
N PRO A 256 1.06 -32.70 1.17
CA PRO A 256 1.79 -33.32 0.07
C PRO A 256 3.23 -33.66 0.46
N ALA A 257 3.77 -34.72 -0.14
CA ALA A 257 5.20 -35.01 -0.02
C ALA A 257 6.05 -33.91 -0.67
N GLY A 258 7.24 -33.66 -0.10
CA GLY A 258 8.18 -32.66 -0.63
C GLY A 258 8.00 -31.25 -0.05
N ASN A 259 7.15 -31.07 0.95
CA ASN A 259 7.18 -29.87 1.80
C ASN A 259 8.43 -29.83 2.68
N MET A 260 8.76 -28.66 3.21
CA MET A 260 9.99 -28.39 3.93
C MET A 260 10.13 -29.23 5.21
N PHE A 261 9.01 -29.49 5.89
CA PHE A 261 8.98 -30.24 7.15
C PHE A 261 8.04 -31.43 7.08
N PRO A 262 8.51 -32.66 7.40
CA PRO A 262 7.64 -33.82 7.49
C PRO A 262 6.58 -33.66 8.59
N PRO A 263 5.34 -34.17 8.40
CA PRO A 263 4.32 -34.18 9.45
C PRO A 263 4.81 -34.81 10.75
N GLY A 264 4.52 -34.15 11.88
CA GLY A 264 4.95 -34.59 13.21
C GLY A 264 6.35 -34.13 13.64
N THR A 265 7.07 -33.40 12.77
CA THR A 265 8.35 -32.78 13.15
C THR A 265 8.11 -31.69 14.21
N ALA A 266 8.71 -31.85 15.39
CA ALA A 266 8.49 -30.93 16.51
C ALA A 266 8.92 -29.50 16.16
N ARG A 267 8.16 -28.50 16.65
CA ARG A 267 8.43 -27.06 16.42
C ARG A 267 8.42 -26.67 14.93
N THR A 268 7.64 -27.36 14.11
CA THR A 268 7.50 -27.03 12.70
C THR A 268 6.07 -27.18 12.21
N ARG A 269 5.73 -26.47 11.13
CA ARG A 269 4.47 -26.58 10.41
C ARG A 269 4.68 -27.32 9.08
N PRO A 270 4.05 -28.49 8.87
CA PRO A 270 4.26 -29.30 7.67
C PRO A 270 3.62 -28.71 6.39
N GLU A 271 2.79 -27.69 6.52
CA GLU A 271 2.21 -26.93 5.40
C GLU A 271 3.25 -26.12 4.63
N ILE A 272 4.39 -25.80 5.26
CA ILE A 272 5.40 -24.90 4.71
C ILE A 272 6.13 -25.58 3.53
N TYR A 273 6.02 -24.97 2.35
CA TYR A 273 6.84 -25.31 1.19
C TYR A 273 8.06 -24.40 1.09
N ALA A 274 7.86 -23.09 1.19
CA ALA A 274 8.94 -22.10 1.28
C ALA A 274 8.69 -21.14 2.46
N MET A 275 9.77 -20.65 3.06
CA MET A 275 9.70 -19.69 4.18
C MET A 275 10.77 -18.62 4.09
N GLY A 276 10.68 -17.61 4.96
CA GLY A 276 11.60 -16.48 4.97
C GLY A 276 11.31 -15.51 3.83
N LEU A 277 10.03 -15.16 3.69
CA LEU A 277 9.52 -14.17 2.74
C LEU A 277 8.85 -13.05 3.54
N ARG A 278 8.92 -11.80 3.08
CA ARG A 278 8.32 -10.64 3.77
C ARG A 278 6.88 -10.44 3.32
N ASN A 279 6.68 -10.11 2.05
CA ASN A 279 5.36 -9.93 1.45
C ASN A 279 5.35 -10.57 0.05
N PRO A 280 5.21 -11.91 -0.04
CA PRO A 280 5.07 -12.62 -1.30
C PRO A 280 3.67 -12.37 -1.87
N PHE A 281 3.42 -11.14 -2.35
CA PHE A 281 2.07 -10.65 -2.62
C PHE A 281 1.40 -11.34 -3.81
N ARG A 282 2.16 -11.62 -4.87
CA ARG A 282 1.73 -12.47 -5.99
C ARG A 282 2.72 -13.59 -6.24
N MET A 283 2.19 -14.76 -6.59
CA MET A 283 2.94 -15.93 -7.00
C MET A 283 2.23 -16.68 -8.14
N SER A 284 2.99 -17.45 -8.90
CA SER A 284 2.41 -18.37 -9.88
C SER A 284 3.11 -19.72 -9.84
N VAL A 285 2.34 -20.78 -10.07
CA VAL A 285 2.85 -22.15 -10.18
C VAL A 285 2.89 -22.53 -11.66
N ASP A 286 4.09 -22.71 -12.20
CA ASP A 286 4.25 -23.25 -13.54
C ASP A 286 3.88 -24.73 -13.54
N LYS A 287 2.64 -25.04 -13.92
CA LYS A 287 2.06 -26.39 -13.89
C LYS A 287 2.89 -27.44 -14.61
N ALA A 288 3.62 -27.05 -15.66
CA ALA A 288 4.47 -27.97 -16.42
C ALA A 288 5.69 -28.46 -15.62
N THR A 289 6.21 -27.63 -14.71
CA THR A 289 7.46 -27.92 -13.97
C THR A 289 7.27 -28.05 -12.45
N GLY A 290 6.17 -27.53 -11.91
CA GLY A 290 5.91 -27.41 -10.48
C GLY A 290 6.71 -26.31 -9.78
N ILE A 291 7.40 -25.45 -10.54
CA ILE A 291 8.21 -24.35 -10.01
C ILE A 291 7.29 -23.18 -9.65
N VAL A 292 7.51 -22.58 -8.48
CA VAL A 292 6.76 -21.41 -8.04
C VAL A 292 7.58 -20.14 -8.29
N TYR A 293 7.00 -19.16 -8.96
CA TYR A 293 7.57 -17.82 -9.12
C TYR A 293 6.89 -16.90 -8.12
N VAL A 294 7.66 -16.07 -7.43
CA VAL A 294 7.17 -15.23 -6.32
C VAL A 294 7.74 -13.82 -6.48
N GLY A 295 6.89 -12.80 -6.42
CA GLY A 295 7.31 -11.42 -6.19
C GLY A 295 7.28 -11.15 -4.70
N ASP A 296 8.43 -10.83 -4.10
CA ASP A 296 8.56 -10.59 -2.66
C ASP A 296 9.10 -9.18 -2.42
N TYR A 297 8.34 -8.38 -1.68
CA TYR A 297 8.75 -7.03 -1.30
C TYR A 297 9.86 -7.12 -0.25
N GLY A 298 10.79 -6.19 -0.27
CA GLY A 298 11.80 -6.01 0.77
C GLY A 298 11.57 -4.69 1.49
N PRO A 299 12.52 -4.24 2.30
CA PRO A 299 12.36 -3.05 3.13
C PRO A 299 12.89 -1.79 2.43
N ASP A 300 12.64 -0.60 2.99
CA ASP A 300 12.75 0.70 2.28
C ASP A 300 13.93 1.59 2.72
N ALA A 301 14.99 1.01 3.30
CA ALA A 301 16.15 1.79 3.77
C ALA A 301 16.79 2.58 2.61
N GLY A 302 16.93 3.90 2.76
CA GLY A 302 17.50 4.76 1.72
C GLY A 302 19.00 4.55 1.45
N ALA A 303 19.74 3.93 2.39
CA ALA A 303 21.17 3.67 2.25
C ALA A 303 21.61 2.44 3.05
N THR A 304 22.75 1.87 2.67
CA THR A 304 23.42 0.82 3.45
C THR A 304 24.09 1.37 4.71
N SER A 305 24.00 0.62 5.80
CA SER A 305 24.66 0.93 7.08
C SER A 305 25.19 -0.31 7.80
N ALA A 306 25.74 -0.12 9.00
CA ALA A 306 26.13 -1.22 9.87
C ALA A 306 24.95 -2.16 10.19
N ARG A 307 23.71 -1.67 10.18
CA ARG A 307 22.50 -2.46 10.44
C ARG A 307 22.15 -3.38 9.28
N GLY A 308 22.24 -2.92 8.04
CA GLY A 308 21.80 -3.69 6.88
C GLY A 308 22.03 -2.98 5.56
N PRO A 309 21.69 -3.64 4.44
CA PRO A 309 21.73 -3.02 3.12
C PRO A 309 20.66 -1.94 2.95
N GLN A 310 20.86 -1.09 1.94
CA GLN A 310 19.81 -0.31 1.29
C GLN A 310 18.65 -1.23 0.87
N GLY A 311 17.43 -0.70 0.87
CA GLY A 311 16.22 -1.37 0.46
C GLY A 311 16.33 -2.00 -0.92
N GLN A 312 15.85 -3.23 -1.05
CA GLN A 312 15.85 -3.99 -2.29
C GLN A 312 14.74 -5.04 -2.26
N VAL A 313 14.25 -5.42 -3.44
CA VAL A 313 13.13 -6.36 -3.63
C VAL A 313 13.52 -7.53 -4.52
N GLU A 314 12.70 -8.57 -4.56
CA GLU A 314 13.08 -9.85 -5.15
C GLU A 314 11.98 -10.46 -6.02
N PHE A 315 12.38 -11.00 -7.18
CA PHE A 315 11.70 -12.15 -7.77
C PHE A 315 12.43 -13.42 -7.36
N ASN A 316 11.67 -14.36 -6.82
CA ASN A 316 12.15 -15.65 -6.36
C ASN A 316 11.62 -16.78 -7.25
N ARG A 317 12.50 -17.73 -7.60
CA ARG A 317 12.16 -18.94 -8.36
C ARG A 317 12.34 -20.17 -7.49
N VAL A 318 11.24 -20.66 -6.93
CA VAL A 318 11.19 -21.75 -5.96
C VAL A 318 11.14 -23.10 -6.67
N THR A 319 12.32 -23.65 -6.96
CA THR A 319 12.48 -24.97 -7.57
C THR A 319 12.34 -26.14 -6.60
N GLY A 320 12.22 -25.85 -5.31
CA GLY A 320 12.08 -26.83 -4.23
C GLY A 320 12.02 -26.14 -2.87
N PRO A 321 11.65 -26.87 -1.80
CA PRO A 321 11.44 -26.27 -0.49
C PRO A 321 12.70 -25.62 0.07
N GLY A 322 12.56 -24.55 0.86
CA GLY A 322 13.71 -23.85 1.44
C GLY A 322 13.40 -22.56 2.18
N PHE A 323 14.45 -21.99 2.77
CA PHE A 323 14.44 -20.68 3.43
C PHE A 323 15.02 -19.62 2.49
N TYR A 324 14.29 -18.53 2.28
CA TYR A 324 14.59 -17.46 1.33
C TYR A 324 15.13 -16.18 1.99
N GLY A 325 15.52 -16.29 3.26
CA GLY A 325 16.40 -15.31 3.90
C GLY A 325 15.73 -14.34 4.87
N TRP A 326 14.53 -13.84 4.57
CA TRP A 326 13.88 -12.83 5.41
C TRP A 326 13.60 -13.36 6.83
N PRO A 327 13.88 -12.60 7.91
CA PRO A 327 14.27 -11.19 7.96
C PRO A 327 15.77 -10.93 8.14
N TYR A 328 16.62 -11.94 7.89
CA TYR A 328 18.05 -11.90 8.22
C TYR A 328 18.94 -11.67 7.00
N CYS A 329 18.52 -12.19 5.86
CA CYS A 329 19.27 -12.24 4.60
C CYS A 329 18.38 -11.77 3.46
N THR A 330 18.97 -11.15 2.45
CA THR A 330 18.27 -10.73 1.23
C THR A 330 19.22 -10.77 0.04
N GLY A 331 18.66 -10.70 -1.17
CA GLY A 331 19.38 -10.59 -2.42
C GLY A 331 20.24 -11.81 -2.67
N THR A 332 21.54 -11.60 -2.89
CA THR A 332 22.48 -12.70 -3.17
C THR A 332 23.11 -13.31 -1.93
N ASN A 333 22.60 -12.97 -0.73
CA ASN A 333 23.09 -13.46 0.57
C ASN A 333 24.57 -13.16 0.83
N THR A 334 25.09 -12.09 0.24
CA THR A 334 26.44 -11.60 0.53
C THR A 334 26.48 -10.91 1.89
N SER A 335 27.67 -10.76 2.47
CA SER A 335 27.83 -10.07 3.76
C SER A 335 27.37 -8.61 3.73
N SER A 336 27.42 -7.94 2.57
CA SER A 336 26.88 -6.58 2.39
C SER A 336 25.35 -6.55 2.36
N GLU A 337 24.71 -7.61 1.88
CA GLU A 337 23.24 -7.75 1.81
C GLU A 337 22.65 -8.44 3.05
N THR A 338 23.46 -8.69 4.09
CA THR A 338 23.02 -9.35 5.32
C THR A 338 22.65 -8.32 6.38
N TYR A 339 21.56 -8.51 7.12
CA TYR A 339 21.24 -7.72 8.30
C TYR A 339 22.14 -8.11 9.48
N ALA A 340 22.34 -7.15 10.39
CA ALA A 340 22.93 -7.36 11.69
C ALA A 340 21.83 -7.51 12.75
N GLU A 341 22.14 -8.26 13.81
CA GLU A 341 21.44 -8.13 15.09
C GLU A 341 21.35 -6.63 15.45
N TRP A 342 20.21 -6.20 15.99
CA TRP A 342 20.00 -4.80 16.31
C TRP A 342 19.34 -4.64 17.67
N ASP A 343 20.01 -3.93 18.57
CA ASP A 343 19.44 -3.57 19.86
C ASP A 343 18.64 -2.26 19.72
N PHE A 344 17.31 -2.37 19.68
CA PHE A 344 16.39 -1.23 19.59
C PHE A 344 16.34 -0.37 20.86
N ALA A 345 16.83 -0.84 22.02
CA ALA A 345 16.88 -0.04 23.23
C ALA A 345 18.10 0.91 23.22
N THR A 346 19.21 0.48 22.62
CA THR A 346 20.46 1.25 22.57
C THR A 346 20.78 1.82 21.18
N ASN A 347 20.06 1.41 20.14
CA ASN A 347 20.31 1.71 18.73
C ASN A 347 21.73 1.33 18.29
N THR A 348 22.14 0.11 18.62
CA THR A 348 23.49 -0.41 18.31
C THR A 348 23.42 -1.70 17.49
N ALA A 349 24.34 -1.82 16.52
CA ALA A 349 24.47 -3.02 15.71
C ALA A 349 25.29 -4.10 16.43
N GLY A 350 24.81 -5.34 16.38
CA GLY A 350 25.53 -6.54 16.77
C GLY A 350 26.19 -7.24 15.57
N ALA A 351 26.31 -8.56 15.66
CA ALA A 351 26.89 -9.38 14.60
C ALA A 351 25.94 -9.53 13.40
N LYS A 352 26.51 -9.68 12.20
CA LYS A 352 25.79 -10.06 10.98
C LYS A 352 25.30 -11.51 11.08
N TYR A 353 24.10 -11.79 10.59
CA TYR A 353 23.54 -13.14 10.55
C TYR A 353 24.31 -14.08 9.61
N ASN A 354 24.32 -15.38 9.93
CA ASN A 354 25.02 -16.39 9.13
C ASN A 354 24.12 -16.98 8.02
N CYS A 355 24.00 -16.28 6.89
CA CYS A 355 23.12 -16.72 5.80
C CYS A 355 23.50 -18.08 5.20
N SER A 356 24.80 -18.37 5.04
CA SER A 356 25.28 -19.60 4.39
C SER A 356 25.29 -20.81 5.33
N GLY A 357 25.49 -20.60 6.64
CA GLY A 357 25.46 -21.66 7.65
C GLY A 357 24.11 -21.86 8.33
N GLY A 358 23.12 -21.02 8.02
CA GLY A 358 21.81 -21.01 8.66
C GLY A 358 21.75 -19.96 9.78
N PRO A 359 20.92 -18.90 9.63
CA PRO A 359 20.80 -17.89 10.68
C PRO A 359 20.11 -18.44 11.92
N THR A 360 20.43 -17.86 13.07
CA THR A 360 19.81 -18.21 14.35
C THR A 360 18.65 -17.25 14.62
N ASN A 361 17.48 -17.80 14.90
CA ASN A 361 16.34 -17.05 15.41
C ASN A 361 16.33 -17.13 16.94
N ASN A 362 16.94 -16.11 17.55
CA ASN A 362 17.13 -15.91 18.98
C ASN A 362 16.00 -15.12 19.65
N SER A 363 15.00 -14.64 18.89
CA SER A 363 13.84 -13.93 19.46
C SER A 363 13.15 -14.78 20.51
N PHE A 364 12.85 -14.16 21.66
CA PHE A 364 12.06 -14.80 22.72
C PHE A 364 10.63 -15.14 22.26
N ARG A 365 10.18 -14.60 21.13
CA ARG A 365 8.90 -14.90 20.49
C ARG A 365 8.96 -16.09 19.53
N ASN A 366 10.15 -16.66 19.27
CA ASN A 366 10.31 -17.82 18.39
C ASN A 366 9.79 -19.10 19.05
N THR A 367 8.79 -19.73 18.42
CA THR A 367 8.27 -21.05 18.83
C THR A 367 8.80 -22.20 17.96
N GLY A 368 9.44 -21.87 16.83
CA GLY A 368 10.04 -22.78 15.87
C GLY A 368 11.46 -23.21 16.21
N LEU A 369 12.18 -23.76 15.24
CA LEU A 369 13.59 -24.12 15.39
C LEU A 369 14.45 -22.86 15.65
N SER A 370 15.49 -23.01 16.47
CA SER A 370 16.41 -21.92 16.78
C SER A 370 17.40 -21.64 15.64
N THR A 371 17.77 -22.67 14.87
CA THR A 371 18.68 -22.53 13.73
C THR A 371 17.94 -22.91 12.47
N LEU A 372 17.91 -21.99 11.51
CA LEU A 372 17.23 -22.16 10.24
C LEU A 372 18.16 -22.83 9.21
N PRO A 373 17.61 -23.41 8.13
CA PRO A 373 18.43 -23.83 7.00
C PRO A 373 19.17 -22.63 6.37
N PRO A 374 20.25 -22.88 5.61
CA PRO A 374 20.90 -21.85 4.82
C PRO A 374 19.91 -21.09 3.93
N ALA A 375 20.10 -19.77 3.85
CA ALA A 375 19.30 -18.91 2.99
C ALA A 375 19.61 -19.19 1.51
N LYS A 376 18.57 -19.28 0.70
CA LYS A 376 18.68 -19.32 -0.77
C LYS A 376 18.75 -17.89 -1.31
N ALA A 377 19.56 -17.69 -2.34
CA ALA A 377 19.67 -16.38 -2.98
C ALA A 377 18.44 -16.10 -3.85
N ALA A 378 18.10 -14.82 -3.97
CA ALA A 378 17.10 -14.31 -4.90
C ALA A 378 17.44 -14.71 -6.34
N TRP A 379 16.40 -14.95 -7.14
CA TRP A 379 16.58 -15.26 -8.56
C TRP A 379 16.88 -14.00 -9.37
N ILE A 380 16.10 -12.93 -9.11
CA ILE A 380 16.39 -11.57 -9.56
C ILE A 380 16.20 -10.67 -8.35
N ARG A 381 17.24 -9.95 -7.96
CA ARG A 381 17.10 -8.81 -7.05
C ARG A 381 17.13 -7.51 -7.84
N TYR A 382 16.45 -6.50 -7.37
CA TYR A 382 16.56 -5.16 -7.92
C TYR A 382 16.29 -4.11 -6.85
N GLY A 383 16.79 -2.91 -7.08
CA GLY A 383 16.95 -1.92 -6.01
C GLY A 383 18.28 -2.07 -5.29
N GLY A 384 18.41 -1.41 -4.16
CA GLY A 384 19.59 -1.45 -3.30
C GLY A 384 20.89 -0.98 -3.95
N ASP A 385 22.01 -1.25 -3.28
CA ASP A 385 23.35 -0.74 -3.66
C ASP A 385 23.79 -1.12 -5.08
N ALA A 386 23.30 -2.25 -5.59
CA ALA A 386 23.65 -2.73 -6.93
C ALA A 386 22.63 -2.35 -8.01
N GLY A 387 21.58 -1.61 -7.63
CA GLY A 387 20.58 -1.07 -8.54
C GLY A 387 19.68 -2.13 -9.18
N SER A 388 18.90 -1.67 -10.16
CA SER A 388 17.98 -2.53 -10.90
C SER A 388 18.61 -3.06 -12.20
N PRO A 389 18.19 -4.24 -12.71
CA PRO A 389 18.43 -4.62 -14.09
C PRO A 389 18.07 -3.45 -15.02
N PRO A 390 18.92 -3.10 -16.02
CA PRO A 390 18.69 -1.92 -16.85
C PRO A 390 17.30 -1.90 -17.51
N ALA A 391 16.80 -3.07 -17.90
CA ALA A 391 15.48 -3.23 -18.51
C ALA A 391 14.33 -2.85 -17.57
N PHE A 392 14.50 -2.90 -16.25
CA PHE A 392 13.47 -2.54 -15.25
C PHE A 392 13.36 -1.03 -15.03
N GLY A 393 14.32 -0.23 -15.50
CA GLY A 393 14.39 1.20 -15.19
C GLY A 393 14.61 1.48 -13.70
N GLY A 394 14.23 2.68 -13.25
CA GLY A 394 14.23 3.08 -11.84
C GLY A 394 12.82 3.42 -11.33
N GLY A 395 12.71 3.80 -10.06
CA GLY A 395 11.45 4.12 -9.37
C GLY A 395 11.05 3.04 -8.36
N SER A 396 9.76 3.02 -7.99
CA SER A 396 9.15 2.15 -6.97
C SER A 396 9.60 0.68 -7.04
N GLU A 397 9.63 -0.01 -5.90
CA GLU A 397 10.12 -1.38 -5.76
C GLU A 397 8.97 -2.29 -5.30
N SER A 398 8.20 -2.83 -6.25
CA SER A 398 6.93 -3.52 -5.97
C SER A 398 6.71 -4.74 -6.90
N PRO A 399 7.47 -5.83 -6.71
CA PRO A 399 7.43 -6.98 -7.59
C PRO A 399 6.13 -7.77 -7.45
N MET A 400 5.52 -8.11 -8.58
CA MET A 400 4.36 -8.99 -8.68
C MET A 400 4.70 -10.15 -9.60
N ALA A 401 4.68 -11.40 -9.12
CA ALA A 401 4.92 -12.53 -10.02
C ALA A 401 3.70 -12.74 -10.92
N GLY A 402 3.87 -12.64 -12.23
CA GLY A 402 2.90 -13.09 -13.21
C GLY A 402 3.10 -14.55 -13.62
N PRO A 403 2.43 -15.04 -14.67
CA PRO A 403 2.46 -16.44 -15.07
C PRO A 403 3.64 -16.78 -15.99
N VAL A 404 3.93 -18.09 -16.10
CA VAL A 404 4.75 -18.64 -17.19
C VAL A 404 3.83 -19.03 -18.35
N TYR A 405 4.11 -18.54 -19.57
CA TYR A 405 3.35 -18.96 -20.74
C TYR A 405 3.68 -20.41 -21.11
N ARG A 406 2.67 -21.23 -21.36
CA ARG A 406 2.83 -22.60 -21.86
C ARG A 406 2.04 -22.77 -23.13
N TYR A 407 2.73 -23.00 -24.25
CA TYR A 407 2.09 -23.20 -25.54
C TYR A 407 1.43 -24.57 -25.58
N ASP A 408 0.15 -24.59 -25.91
CA ASP A 408 -0.60 -25.82 -26.15
C ASP A 408 -0.99 -25.91 -27.64
N PRO A 409 -0.46 -26.89 -28.40
CA PRO A 409 -0.85 -27.10 -29.80
C PRO A 409 -2.32 -27.51 -29.96
N ASP A 410 -2.93 -28.14 -28.95
CA ASP A 410 -4.29 -28.67 -29.01
C ASP A 410 -5.36 -27.60 -28.75
N VAL A 411 -4.97 -26.46 -28.18
CA VAL A 411 -5.86 -25.29 -28.03
C VAL A 411 -6.06 -24.61 -29.39
N SER A 412 -7.24 -24.77 -29.99
CA SER A 412 -7.64 -24.07 -31.21
C SER A 412 -8.21 -22.68 -30.89
N SER A 413 -7.33 -21.75 -30.50
CA SER A 413 -7.68 -20.35 -30.25
C SER A 413 -6.98 -19.41 -31.25
N PRO A 414 -7.70 -18.49 -31.91
CA PRO A 414 -7.10 -17.52 -32.83
C PRO A 414 -6.33 -16.41 -32.12
N THR A 415 -6.45 -16.30 -30.79
CA THR A 415 -5.83 -15.24 -29.98
C THR A 415 -4.66 -15.74 -29.13
N LYS A 416 -4.38 -17.06 -29.14
CA LYS A 416 -3.30 -17.64 -28.35
C LYS A 416 -1.95 -17.14 -28.81
N PHE A 417 -1.03 -16.97 -27.86
CA PHE A 417 0.33 -16.57 -28.18
C PHE A 417 1.05 -17.69 -28.97
N PRO A 418 2.05 -17.36 -29.82
CA PRO A 418 2.74 -18.37 -30.61
C PRO A 418 3.71 -19.19 -29.75
N GLN A 419 4.10 -20.36 -30.25
CA GLN A 419 5.01 -21.29 -29.57
C GLN A 419 6.34 -20.66 -29.14
N SER A 420 6.78 -19.60 -29.82
CA SER A 420 8.00 -18.87 -29.47
C SER A 420 7.98 -18.21 -28.08
N PHE A 421 6.80 -18.06 -27.46
CA PHE A 421 6.66 -17.58 -26.08
C PHE A 421 6.75 -18.70 -25.03
N ASP A 422 6.75 -19.98 -25.42
CA ASP A 422 6.65 -21.10 -24.49
C ASP A 422 7.78 -21.07 -23.45
N GLY A 423 7.43 -21.11 -22.17
CA GLY A 423 8.36 -21.09 -21.05
C GLY A 423 8.87 -19.72 -20.62
N GLN A 424 8.40 -18.62 -21.22
CA GLN A 424 8.72 -17.27 -20.76
C GLN A 424 7.92 -16.91 -19.51
N PHE A 425 8.58 -16.31 -18.52
CA PHE A 425 7.95 -15.79 -17.30
C PHE A 425 7.55 -14.32 -17.50
N PHE A 426 6.28 -13.99 -17.34
CA PHE A 426 5.77 -12.62 -17.47
C PHE A 426 5.86 -11.95 -16.10
N ALA A 427 7.01 -11.33 -15.81
CA ALA A 427 7.17 -10.54 -14.59
C ALA A 427 6.28 -9.30 -14.65
N THR A 428 5.63 -8.95 -13.55
CA THR A 428 4.82 -7.73 -13.46
C THR A 428 5.30 -6.88 -12.28
N GLU A 429 5.03 -5.59 -12.34
CA GLU A 429 5.49 -4.66 -11.32
C GLU A 429 4.40 -3.60 -11.10
N PHE A 430 4.02 -3.44 -9.84
CA PHE A 430 2.89 -2.62 -9.45
C PHE A 430 3.20 -1.12 -9.55
N GLY A 431 4.27 -0.65 -8.90
CA GLY A 431 4.53 0.77 -8.72
C GLY A 431 5.06 1.49 -9.96
N ARG A 432 5.95 0.86 -10.71
CA ARG A 432 6.48 1.26 -12.02
C ARG A 432 5.55 0.87 -13.18
N GLY A 433 4.60 -0.02 -12.94
CA GLY A 433 3.48 -0.25 -13.86
C GLY A 433 3.86 -0.93 -15.17
N TRP A 434 4.70 -1.97 -15.14
CA TRP A 434 5.15 -2.66 -16.34
C TRP A 434 4.88 -4.17 -16.32
N ILE A 435 4.91 -4.74 -17.52
CA ILE A 435 4.94 -6.19 -17.76
C ILE A 435 6.19 -6.49 -18.59
N LYS A 436 7.01 -7.44 -18.13
CA LYS A 436 8.27 -7.81 -18.78
C LYS A 436 8.41 -9.32 -18.89
N PRO A 437 8.33 -9.88 -20.10
CA PRO A 437 8.65 -11.27 -20.34
C PRO A 437 10.14 -11.51 -20.13
N ILE A 438 10.46 -12.52 -19.34
CA ILE A 438 11.81 -12.93 -18.99
C ILE A 438 12.06 -14.30 -19.59
N HIS A 439 13.02 -14.36 -20.51
CA HIS A 439 13.54 -15.59 -21.07
C HIS A 439 14.36 -16.32 -20.02
N LEU A 440 14.19 -17.64 -19.93
CA LEU A 440 15.03 -18.48 -19.06
C LEU A 440 16.20 -19.04 -19.86
N ASN A 441 17.41 -18.90 -19.33
CA ASN A 441 18.56 -19.66 -19.83
C ASN A 441 18.36 -21.16 -19.52
N ALA A 442 19.15 -22.03 -20.18
CA ALA A 442 19.04 -23.48 -19.99
C ALA A 442 19.27 -23.95 -18.54
N ASP A 443 20.03 -23.18 -17.75
CA ASP A 443 20.29 -23.44 -16.33
C ASP A 443 19.21 -22.85 -15.40
N GLY A 444 18.20 -22.17 -15.97
CA GLY A 444 17.13 -21.49 -15.24
C GLY A 444 17.50 -20.11 -14.71
N SER A 445 18.68 -19.57 -15.03
CA SER A 445 19.01 -18.17 -14.74
C SER A 445 18.22 -17.20 -15.64
N PRO A 446 18.03 -15.93 -15.23
CA PRO A 446 17.37 -14.93 -16.06
C PRO A 446 18.19 -14.65 -17.31
N GLY A 447 17.55 -14.73 -18.47
CA GLY A 447 18.07 -14.37 -19.78
C GLY A 447 17.61 -12.97 -20.19
N THR A 448 17.24 -12.82 -21.47
CA THR A 448 16.70 -11.56 -22.00
C THR A 448 15.43 -11.13 -21.25
N ILE A 449 15.35 -9.83 -20.94
CA ILE A 449 14.18 -9.18 -20.34
C ILE A 449 13.60 -8.23 -21.38
N ASP A 450 12.44 -8.57 -21.92
CA ASP A 450 11.76 -7.81 -22.96
C ASP A 450 10.69 -6.89 -22.38
N SER A 451 10.24 -5.92 -23.17
CA SER A 451 9.09 -5.07 -22.83
C SER A 451 7.83 -5.60 -23.51
N PHE A 452 6.74 -5.70 -22.76
CA PHE A 452 5.42 -6.03 -23.29
C PHE A 452 4.63 -4.75 -23.59
N PRO A 453 3.77 -4.70 -24.63
CA PRO A 453 2.99 -3.51 -25.01
C PRO A 453 1.82 -3.25 -24.04
N TRP A 454 2.14 -2.95 -22.79
CA TRP A 454 1.20 -2.65 -21.72
C TRP A 454 0.90 -1.14 -21.65
N ASN A 455 -0.39 -0.79 -21.68
CA ASN A 455 -0.85 0.62 -21.62
C ASN A 455 -1.65 0.96 -20.34
N GLY A 456 -1.73 0.04 -19.37
CA GLY A 456 -2.42 0.29 -18.10
C GLY A 456 -1.55 1.00 -17.07
N LYS A 457 -1.92 0.91 -15.79
CA LYS A 457 -1.30 1.65 -14.68
C LYS A 457 -0.52 0.76 -13.73
N GLN A 458 -1.19 -0.04 -12.92
CA GLN A 458 -0.57 -0.80 -11.83
C GLN A 458 -1.08 -2.23 -11.86
N VAL A 459 -0.23 -3.16 -12.33
CA VAL A 459 -0.63 -4.56 -12.48
C VAL A 459 -0.74 -5.19 -11.10
N ILE A 460 -1.96 -5.53 -10.66
CA ILE A 460 -2.20 -6.17 -9.36
C ILE A 460 -2.22 -7.69 -9.46
N ASP A 461 -2.66 -8.24 -10.59
CA ASP A 461 -2.71 -9.68 -10.84
C ASP A 461 -2.75 -9.98 -12.34
N SER A 462 -2.31 -11.17 -12.75
CA SER A 462 -2.31 -11.60 -14.14
C SER A 462 -2.29 -13.11 -14.31
N ALA A 463 -2.91 -13.63 -15.36
CA ALA A 463 -2.91 -15.06 -15.66
C ALA A 463 -3.03 -15.34 -17.16
N PHE A 464 -2.51 -16.46 -17.63
CA PHE A 464 -2.90 -17.00 -18.95
C PHE A 464 -4.21 -17.78 -18.84
N GLY A 465 -5.15 -17.45 -19.73
CA GLY A 465 -6.40 -18.19 -19.86
C GLY A 465 -6.21 -19.54 -20.56
N PRO A 466 -7.20 -20.44 -20.48
CA PRO A 466 -7.18 -21.73 -21.18
C PRO A 466 -7.28 -21.58 -22.71
N ASP A 467 -7.60 -20.38 -23.20
CA ASP A 467 -7.57 -20.00 -24.61
C ASP A 467 -6.17 -19.52 -25.07
N GLY A 468 -5.20 -19.47 -24.18
CA GLY A 468 -3.83 -19.01 -24.46
C GLY A 468 -3.68 -17.49 -24.60
N SER A 469 -4.73 -16.71 -24.29
CA SER A 469 -4.66 -15.25 -24.16
C SER A 469 -4.17 -14.86 -22.77
N TYR A 470 -3.60 -13.66 -22.64
CA TYR A 470 -3.04 -13.16 -21.38
C TYR A 470 -3.98 -12.16 -20.71
N TYR A 471 -4.39 -12.41 -19.47
CA TYR A 471 -5.33 -11.59 -18.72
C TYR A 471 -4.60 -10.80 -17.65
N VAL A 472 -4.93 -9.52 -17.52
CA VAL A 472 -4.27 -8.57 -16.61
C VAL A 472 -5.31 -7.76 -15.86
N LEU A 473 -5.24 -7.81 -14.54
CA LEU A 473 -6.02 -6.96 -13.63
C LEU A 473 -5.16 -5.75 -13.26
N ASP A 474 -5.71 -4.56 -13.53
CA ASP A 474 -5.10 -3.27 -13.27
C ASP A 474 -5.77 -2.65 -12.05
N TYR A 475 -4.97 -2.29 -11.05
CA TYR A 475 -5.43 -1.62 -9.84
C TYR A 475 -5.92 -0.20 -10.11
N GLY A 476 -5.38 0.46 -11.13
CA GLY A 476 -5.60 1.88 -11.38
C GLY A 476 -4.59 2.75 -10.64
N THR A 477 -5.00 3.95 -10.21
CA THR A 477 -4.15 4.92 -9.48
C THR A 477 -4.80 5.48 -8.22
N GLY A 478 -5.96 4.93 -7.83
CA GLY A 478 -6.65 5.32 -6.61
C GLY A 478 -5.92 4.77 -5.38
N TRP A 479 -5.86 5.54 -4.28
CA TRP A 479 -5.21 5.07 -3.06
C TRP A 479 -6.20 4.26 -2.20
N TYR A 480 -6.02 2.94 -2.07
CA TYR A 480 -6.91 2.03 -1.31
C TYR A 480 -8.36 2.05 -1.75
N GLN A 481 -8.53 2.28 -3.05
CA GLN A 481 -9.78 2.27 -3.76
C GLN A 481 -9.46 2.04 -5.24
N GLY A 482 -10.39 1.43 -5.97
CA GLY A 482 -10.32 1.53 -7.43
C GLY A 482 -10.55 2.98 -7.88
N ASP A 483 -10.25 3.27 -9.13
CA ASP A 483 -10.55 4.53 -9.80
C ASP A 483 -11.03 4.25 -11.24
N GLN A 484 -11.08 5.29 -12.09
CA GLN A 484 -11.43 5.15 -13.50
C GLN A 484 -10.41 4.38 -14.35
N ASN A 485 -9.18 4.18 -13.83
CA ASN A 485 -8.12 3.43 -14.50
C ASN A 485 -8.14 1.95 -14.11
N SER A 486 -8.69 1.59 -12.95
CA SER A 486 -8.88 0.20 -12.55
C SER A 486 -9.62 -0.57 -13.63
N ALA A 487 -9.11 -1.72 -14.05
CA ALA A 487 -9.64 -2.41 -15.22
C ALA A 487 -9.23 -3.88 -15.26
N LEU A 488 -9.98 -4.66 -16.03
CA LEU A 488 -9.60 -6.00 -16.44
C LEU A 488 -9.36 -5.98 -17.96
N TYR A 489 -8.19 -6.46 -18.38
CA TYR A 489 -7.82 -6.58 -19.79
C TYR A 489 -7.53 -8.02 -20.18
N ARG A 490 -7.73 -8.33 -21.45
CA ARG A 490 -7.22 -9.51 -22.13
C ARG A 490 -6.30 -9.07 -23.27
N PHE A 491 -5.17 -9.73 -23.42
CA PHE A 491 -4.25 -9.56 -24.53
C PHE A 491 -4.37 -10.75 -25.46
N ASP A 492 -4.67 -10.44 -26.71
CA ASP A 492 -4.79 -11.38 -27.81
C ASP A 492 -3.58 -11.23 -28.73
N TYR A 493 -3.01 -12.34 -29.20
CA TYR A 493 -2.03 -12.32 -30.28
C TYR A 493 -2.76 -12.34 -31.63
N VAL A 494 -2.60 -11.28 -32.41
CA VAL A 494 -3.22 -11.10 -33.73
C VAL A 494 -2.21 -11.18 -34.89
N GLY A 495 -0.91 -11.27 -34.58
CA GLY A 495 0.16 -11.49 -35.59
C GLY A 495 0.20 -10.43 -36.69
N GLY A 496 -0.06 -9.17 -36.36
CA GLY A 496 -0.11 -8.05 -37.30
C GLY A 496 -1.40 -7.98 -38.12
N GLY A 497 -2.41 -8.78 -37.78
CA GLY A 497 -3.76 -8.68 -38.33
C GLY A 497 -4.54 -7.47 -37.83
N ASN A 498 -5.79 -7.35 -38.27
CA ASN A 498 -6.72 -6.28 -37.89
C ASN A 498 -6.94 -6.27 -36.37
N ARG A 499 -6.60 -5.17 -35.70
CA ARG A 499 -6.77 -5.03 -34.25
C ARG A 499 -8.14 -4.44 -33.97
N ALA A 500 -8.96 -5.13 -33.19
CA ALA A 500 -10.29 -4.61 -32.92
C ALA A 500 -10.25 -3.25 -32.19
N PRO A 501 -11.24 -2.38 -32.44
CA PRO A 501 -11.26 -1.04 -31.88
C PRO A 501 -11.40 -1.04 -30.36
N THR A 502 -10.86 -0.02 -29.71
CA THR A 502 -11.03 0.23 -28.29
C THR A 502 -12.27 1.09 -28.08
N ALA A 503 -13.29 0.57 -27.40
CA ALA A 503 -14.47 1.33 -27.00
C ALA A 503 -14.19 2.12 -25.72
N MET A 504 -14.64 3.37 -25.66
CA MET A 504 -14.73 4.14 -24.41
C MET A 504 -16.16 4.66 -24.25
N ALA A 505 -16.86 4.12 -23.27
CA ALA A 505 -18.22 4.53 -22.90
C ALA A 505 -18.18 5.48 -21.69
N GLY A 506 -18.91 6.58 -21.78
CA GLY A 506 -19.08 7.53 -20.68
C GLY A 506 -20.54 7.94 -20.52
N ALA A 507 -20.87 8.45 -19.34
CA ALA A 507 -22.16 9.07 -19.06
C ALA A 507 -21.97 10.33 -18.22
N ASN A 508 -22.84 11.32 -18.40
CA ASN A 508 -22.83 12.54 -17.59
C ASN A 508 -23.28 12.32 -16.13
N ARG A 509 -23.98 11.22 -15.86
CA ARG A 509 -24.37 10.75 -14.53
C ARG A 509 -24.66 9.25 -14.57
N THR A 510 -24.36 8.58 -13.47
CA THR A 510 -24.53 7.12 -13.31
C THR A 510 -25.57 6.77 -12.26
N SER A 511 -26.17 7.75 -11.58
CA SER A 511 -27.21 7.53 -10.59
C SER A 511 -28.19 8.71 -10.52
N GLY A 512 -29.37 8.48 -9.95
CA GLY A 512 -30.38 9.51 -9.69
C GLY A 512 -31.82 8.99 -9.67
N ALA A 513 -32.74 9.80 -9.16
CA ALA A 513 -34.18 9.48 -9.11
C ALA A 513 -34.81 9.31 -10.51
N ALA A 514 -35.82 8.44 -10.61
CA ALA A 514 -36.65 8.35 -11.81
C ALA A 514 -37.61 9.56 -11.95
N PRO A 515 -37.83 10.08 -13.17
CA PRO A 515 -37.17 9.70 -14.42
C PRO A 515 -35.74 10.28 -14.50
N LEU A 516 -34.77 9.42 -14.83
CA LEU A 516 -33.36 9.80 -14.96
C LEU A 516 -32.98 9.94 -16.44
N THR A 517 -32.70 11.17 -16.89
CA THR A 517 -32.15 11.42 -18.23
C THR A 517 -30.63 11.40 -18.18
N VAL A 518 -30.02 10.55 -19.00
CA VAL A 518 -28.57 10.35 -19.12
C VAL A 518 -28.13 10.68 -20.56
N THR A 519 -27.05 11.44 -20.69
CA THR A 519 -26.36 11.67 -21.95
C THR A 519 -25.11 10.80 -21.95
N PHE A 520 -25.05 9.89 -22.91
CA PHE A 520 -23.94 8.97 -23.11
C PHE A 520 -22.91 9.56 -24.06
N SER A 521 -21.65 9.14 -23.92
CA SER A 521 -20.56 9.56 -24.78
C SER A 521 -19.70 8.38 -25.21
N SER A 522 -19.24 8.43 -26.46
CA SER A 522 -18.24 7.50 -27.01
C SER A 522 -16.83 8.12 -27.07
N ALA A 523 -16.61 9.26 -26.43
CA ALA A 523 -15.35 10.00 -26.49
C ALA A 523 -14.17 9.15 -25.99
N GLY A 524 -13.08 9.13 -26.75
CA GLY A 524 -11.90 8.29 -26.49
C GLY A 524 -11.92 6.93 -27.20
N SER A 525 -13.06 6.53 -27.78
CA SER A 525 -13.10 5.34 -28.64
C SER A 525 -12.21 5.55 -29.86
N SER A 526 -11.41 4.54 -30.19
CA SER A 526 -10.45 4.63 -31.29
C SER A 526 -10.17 3.27 -31.91
N ASP A 527 -9.80 3.28 -33.18
CA ASP A 527 -9.31 2.11 -33.88
C ASP A 527 -7.76 2.14 -33.91
N PRO A 528 -7.06 1.07 -33.47
CA PRO A 528 -5.60 1.03 -33.50
C PRO A 528 -4.99 1.16 -34.89
N ASP A 529 -5.74 0.82 -35.94
CA ASP A 529 -5.33 0.89 -37.35
C ASP A 529 -5.79 2.22 -38.01
N GLY A 530 -6.42 3.12 -37.24
CA GLY A 530 -6.78 4.48 -37.64
C GLY A 530 -8.09 4.58 -38.43
N GLU A 531 -8.90 3.52 -38.38
CA GLU A 531 -10.09 3.39 -39.21
C GLU A 531 -11.34 4.06 -38.62
N ALA A 532 -12.32 4.33 -39.48
CA ALA A 532 -13.57 4.98 -39.08
C ALA A 532 -14.51 4.00 -38.36
N LEU A 533 -14.98 4.39 -37.18
CA LEU A 533 -15.85 3.56 -36.34
C LEU A 533 -17.35 3.78 -36.60
N THR A 534 -18.10 2.70 -36.46
CA THR A 534 -19.56 2.72 -36.30
C THR A 534 -19.93 2.41 -34.84
N TYR A 535 -21.10 2.90 -34.38
CA TYR A 535 -21.51 2.87 -32.98
C TYR A 535 -22.86 2.16 -32.81
N ALA A 536 -22.98 1.36 -31.76
CA ALA A 536 -24.24 0.80 -31.31
C ALA A 536 -24.30 0.83 -29.78
N TRP A 537 -25.39 1.35 -29.23
CA TRP A 537 -25.67 1.40 -27.81
C TRP A 537 -26.84 0.48 -27.47
N SER A 538 -26.70 -0.34 -26.45
CA SER A 538 -27.80 -1.03 -25.75
C SER A 538 -27.95 -0.41 -24.37
N PHE A 539 -29.15 -0.01 -23.96
CA PHE A 539 -29.35 0.70 -22.68
C PHE A 539 -29.74 -0.22 -21.51
N GLY A 540 -29.78 -1.53 -21.71
CA GLY A 540 -30.13 -2.50 -20.66
C GLY A 540 -31.63 -2.57 -20.30
N ASP A 541 -32.47 -1.72 -20.90
CA ASP A 541 -33.94 -1.73 -20.74
C ASP A 541 -34.68 -2.25 -21.99
N GLY A 542 -33.94 -2.89 -22.90
CA GLY A 542 -34.43 -3.38 -24.19
C GLY A 542 -34.43 -2.33 -25.32
N THR A 543 -34.05 -1.08 -25.04
CA THR A 543 -33.90 -0.05 -26.08
C THR A 543 -32.44 0.16 -26.52
N SER A 544 -32.24 0.74 -27.70
CA SER A 544 -30.92 0.90 -28.33
C SER A 544 -30.79 2.20 -29.12
N SER A 545 -29.56 2.55 -29.52
CA SER A 545 -29.26 3.68 -30.42
C SER A 545 -28.03 3.40 -31.29
N THR A 546 -27.93 4.06 -32.45
CA THR A 546 -26.71 4.03 -33.30
C THR A 546 -25.99 5.37 -33.35
N ALA A 547 -26.47 6.37 -32.60
CA ALA A 547 -25.77 7.64 -32.45
C ALA A 547 -24.50 7.43 -31.60
N ALA A 548 -23.41 8.14 -31.92
CA ALA A 548 -22.18 8.09 -31.14
C ALA A 548 -22.40 8.55 -29.68
N ASN A 549 -23.16 9.65 -29.49
CA ASN A 549 -23.45 10.25 -28.18
C ASN A 549 -24.97 10.41 -27.97
N PRO A 550 -25.72 9.34 -27.63
CA PRO A 550 -27.17 9.40 -27.48
C PRO A 550 -27.61 9.96 -26.11
N THR A 551 -28.85 10.43 -26.04
CA THR A 551 -29.54 10.73 -24.78
C THR A 551 -30.64 9.70 -24.54
N LYS A 552 -30.75 9.21 -23.31
CA LYS A 552 -31.73 8.20 -22.87
C LYS A 552 -32.37 8.62 -21.56
N THR A 553 -33.69 8.44 -21.43
CA THR A 553 -34.42 8.61 -20.17
C THR A 553 -34.88 7.25 -19.64
N TYR A 554 -34.49 6.93 -18.41
CA TYR A 554 -34.97 5.77 -17.67
C TYR A 554 -36.13 6.19 -16.76
N ASN A 555 -37.31 5.62 -16.99
CA ASN A 555 -38.53 5.99 -16.28
C ASN A 555 -38.82 5.14 -15.04
N THR A 556 -38.09 4.04 -14.85
CA THR A 556 -38.35 3.06 -13.81
C THR A 556 -37.10 2.84 -12.99
N ASN A 557 -37.26 2.78 -11.67
CA ASN A 557 -36.16 2.46 -10.76
C ASN A 557 -35.57 1.08 -11.08
N GLY A 558 -34.26 0.96 -10.98
CA GLY A 558 -33.52 -0.25 -11.31
C GLY A 558 -32.08 0.05 -11.69
N ASP A 559 -31.27 -1.01 -11.73
CA ASP A 559 -29.92 -0.96 -12.27
C ASP A 559 -29.93 -1.36 -13.74
N TYR A 560 -29.31 -0.53 -14.58
CA TYR A 560 -29.18 -0.75 -16.01
C TYR A 560 -27.69 -0.78 -16.39
N THR A 561 -27.34 -1.62 -17.36
CA THR A 561 -26.01 -1.62 -17.97
C THR A 561 -26.14 -1.10 -19.39
N ALA A 562 -25.59 0.09 -19.63
CA ALA A 562 -25.52 0.68 -20.95
C ALA A 562 -24.21 0.26 -21.64
N THR A 563 -24.31 -0.50 -22.72
CA THR A 563 -23.16 -1.05 -23.46
C THR A 563 -22.97 -0.29 -24.76
N LEU A 564 -21.80 0.30 -24.95
CA LEU A 564 -21.32 0.77 -26.24
C LEU A 564 -20.60 -0.37 -26.96
N THR A 565 -20.97 -0.62 -28.21
CA THR A 565 -20.20 -1.42 -29.17
C THR A 565 -19.70 -0.49 -30.26
N VAL A 566 -18.39 -0.47 -30.47
CA VAL A 566 -17.77 0.17 -31.64
C VAL A 566 -17.28 -0.90 -32.61
N ARG A 567 -17.38 -0.63 -33.91
CA ARG A 567 -17.03 -1.57 -34.97
C ARG A 567 -16.24 -0.88 -36.07
N ASP A 568 -15.15 -1.50 -36.50
CA ASP A 568 -14.33 -1.09 -37.63
C ASP A 568 -14.93 -1.54 -38.99
N PRO A 569 -14.42 -1.06 -40.14
CA PRO A 569 -14.88 -1.50 -41.45
C PRO A 569 -14.59 -2.99 -41.77
N GLN A 570 -13.66 -3.62 -41.06
CA GLN A 570 -13.28 -5.04 -41.22
C GLN A 570 -14.21 -5.97 -40.45
N GLY A 571 -15.05 -5.41 -39.56
CA GLY A 571 -16.03 -6.12 -38.76
C GLY A 571 -15.55 -6.50 -37.37
N ALA A 572 -14.35 -6.12 -36.92
CA ALA A 572 -13.95 -6.34 -35.53
C ALA A 572 -14.62 -5.30 -34.62
N THR A 573 -14.80 -5.66 -33.35
CA THR A 573 -15.57 -4.86 -32.39
C THR A 573 -14.89 -4.72 -31.05
N GLY A 574 -15.07 -3.57 -30.43
CA GLY A 574 -14.80 -3.33 -29.01
C GLY A 574 -16.08 -2.98 -28.26
N THR A 575 -16.15 -3.35 -26.98
CA THR A 575 -17.26 -3.05 -26.09
C THR A 575 -16.80 -2.29 -24.85
N ALA A 576 -17.67 -1.43 -24.32
CA ALA A 576 -17.47 -0.75 -23.04
C ALA A 576 -18.82 -0.50 -22.36
N ASP A 577 -18.88 -0.74 -21.06
CA ASP A 577 -20.12 -0.65 -20.27
C ASP A 577 -20.13 0.60 -19.37
N VAL A 578 -21.33 1.11 -19.09
CA VAL A 578 -21.60 2.11 -18.05
C VAL A 578 -22.81 1.66 -17.25
N ARG A 579 -22.63 1.48 -15.94
CA ARG A 579 -23.71 1.13 -15.03
C ARG A 579 -24.50 2.37 -14.60
N ILE A 580 -25.82 2.29 -14.67
CA ILE A 580 -26.77 3.35 -14.31
C ILE A 580 -27.72 2.84 -13.22
N THR A 581 -27.70 3.45 -12.05
CA THR A 581 -28.62 3.14 -10.93
C THR A 581 -29.74 4.18 -10.88
N VAL A 582 -30.96 3.77 -11.16
CA VAL A 582 -32.14 4.65 -11.18
C VAL A 582 -32.98 4.45 -9.94
N GLY A 583 -33.36 5.54 -9.28
CA GLY A 583 -34.14 5.54 -8.04
C GLY A 583 -33.33 5.85 -6.79
N ASN A 584 -32.01 5.93 -6.90
CA ASN A 584 -31.11 6.34 -5.83
C ASN A 584 -30.00 7.23 -6.41
N THR A 585 -29.58 8.28 -5.71
CA THR A 585 -28.49 9.16 -6.12
C THR A 585 -27.27 8.89 -5.27
N ALA A 586 -26.10 8.69 -5.90
CA ALA A 586 -24.87 8.49 -5.12
C ALA A 586 -24.60 9.72 -4.22
N PRO A 587 -24.17 9.51 -2.97
CA PRO A 587 -23.95 10.62 -2.04
C PRO A 587 -22.83 11.52 -2.54
N THR A 588 -22.91 12.81 -2.24
CA THR A 588 -21.80 13.75 -2.52
C THR A 588 -20.97 13.93 -1.27
N VAL A 589 -19.70 13.52 -1.31
CA VAL A 589 -18.73 13.71 -0.22
C VAL A 589 -17.79 14.87 -0.56
N THR A 590 -17.67 15.82 0.36
CA THR A 590 -16.74 16.96 0.24
C THR A 590 -15.86 17.04 1.48
N ILE A 591 -14.54 16.97 1.28
CA ILE A 591 -13.56 17.35 2.31
C ILE A 591 -13.46 18.88 2.28
N ASN A 592 -13.96 19.54 3.33
CA ASN A 592 -13.83 21.00 3.48
C ASN A 592 -12.44 21.39 4.00
N SER A 593 -11.90 20.58 4.91
CA SER A 593 -10.53 20.67 5.41
C SER A 593 -10.02 19.27 5.80
N PRO A 594 -8.72 18.98 5.66
CA PRO A 594 -7.69 19.83 5.03
C PRO A 594 -7.94 20.01 3.53
N ALA A 595 -7.43 21.07 2.93
CA ALA A 595 -7.57 21.28 1.49
C ALA A 595 -6.56 20.46 0.69
N ALA A 596 -6.89 20.13 -0.57
CA ALA A 596 -5.93 19.51 -1.47
C ALA A 596 -4.69 20.41 -1.66
N GLY A 597 -3.51 19.81 -1.60
CA GLY A 597 -2.22 20.47 -1.67
C GLY A 597 -1.78 21.18 -0.40
N GLU A 598 -2.54 21.11 0.70
CA GLU A 598 -2.18 21.74 1.96
C GLU A 598 -0.86 21.18 2.51
N ILE A 599 -0.01 22.08 3.02
CA ILE A 599 1.32 21.73 3.51
C ILE A 599 1.20 21.16 4.92
N PHE A 600 1.82 20.01 5.17
CA PHE A 600 1.87 19.35 6.48
C PHE A 600 3.29 18.89 6.84
N ALA A 601 3.48 18.52 8.10
CA ALA A 601 4.64 17.77 8.57
C ALA A 601 4.18 16.47 9.26
N PHE A 602 5.01 15.43 9.16
CA PHE A 602 4.80 14.22 9.94
C PHE A 602 4.85 14.53 11.44
N GLY A 603 3.94 13.95 12.22
CA GLY A 603 3.68 14.32 13.61
C GLY A 603 2.61 15.41 13.80
N ASP A 604 2.18 16.09 12.73
CA ASP A 604 1.11 17.09 12.83
C ASP A 604 -0.22 16.46 13.21
N THR A 605 -1.03 17.19 13.98
CA THR A 605 -2.45 16.86 14.18
C THR A 605 -3.30 17.72 13.27
N VAL A 606 -3.83 17.11 12.21
CA VAL A 606 -4.59 17.78 11.16
C VAL A 606 -6.08 17.74 11.48
N PRO A 607 -6.74 18.91 11.66
CA PRO A 607 -8.19 18.96 11.81
C PRO A 607 -8.88 18.70 10.47
N PHE A 608 -9.97 17.95 10.51
CA PHE A 608 -10.78 17.69 9.34
C PHE A 608 -12.23 18.13 9.53
N ARG A 609 -12.85 18.49 8.42
CA ARG A 609 -14.28 18.75 8.31
C ARG A 609 -14.77 18.21 6.97
N ILE A 610 -15.82 17.40 7.01
CA ILE A 610 -16.43 16.74 5.87
C ILE A 610 -17.90 17.15 5.84
N THR A 611 -18.39 17.44 4.64
CA THR A 611 -19.82 17.60 4.37
C THR A 611 -20.24 16.50 3.43
N VAL A 612 -21.31 15.80 3.80
CA VAL A 612 -21.96 14.80 2.94
C VAL A 612 -23.38 15.26 2.68
N THR A 613 -23.84 15.13 1.44
CA THR A 613 -25.23 15.33 1.07
C THR A 613 -25.74 14.15 0.28
N ASP A 614 -26.93 13.68 0.63
CA ASP A 614 -27.62 12.59 -0.04
C ASP A 614 -29.09 13.01 -0.23
N PRO A 615 -29.59 13.10 -1.48
CA PRO A 615 -30.95 13.56 -1.74
C PRO A 615 -32.04 12.65 -1.15
N GLU A 616 -31.78 11.35 -1.04
CA GLU A 616 -32.76 10.34 -0.62
C GLU A 616 -32.71 10.05 0.90
N ASP A 617 -31.55 10.16 1.54
CA ASP A 617 -31.34 9.83 2.97
C ASP A 617 -31.59 10.99 3.94
N GLY A 618 -31.77 12.22 3.45
CA GLY A 618 -32.03 13.39 4.30
C GLY A 618 -30.82 13.78 5.16
N THR A 619 -30.96 13.80 6.49
CA THR A 619 -29.87 14.18 7.39
C THR A 619 -28.84 13.05 7.48
N VAL A 620 -27.60 13.33 7.08
CA VAL A 620 -26.51 12.36 7.13
C VAL A 620 -26.12 12.03 8.58
N ASP A 621 -26.00 10.73 8.85
CA ASP A 621 -25.41 10.20 10.07
C ASP A 621 -23.87 10.30 10.01
N CYS A 622 -23.32 11.32 10.68
CA CYS A 622 -21.89 11.54 10.73
C CYS A 622 -21.08 10.39 11.34
N THR A 623 -21.70 9.45 12.06
CA THR A 623 -20.98 8.29 12.60
C THR A 623 -20.61 7.28 11.49
N LYS A 624 -21.26 7.36 10.33
CA LYS A 624 -20.97 6.53 9.15
C LYS A 624 -19.98 7.17 8.17
N VAL A 625 -19.63 8.45 8.36
CA VAL A 625 -18.60 9.12 7.55
C VAL A 625 -17.25 8.68 8.08
N LYS A 626 -16.42 8.06 7.25
CA LYS A 626 -15.07 7.63 7.63
C LYS A 626 -14.04 8.47 6.88
N LEU A 627 -13.01 8.90 7.58
CA LEU A 627 -11.82 9.53 7.02
C LEU A 627 -10.62 8.63 7.30
N THR A 628 -9.91 8.24 6.26
CA THR A 628 -8.68 7.45 6.35
C THR A 628 -7.50 8.31 5.95
N TYR A 629 -6.43 8.26 6.75
CA TYR A 629 -5.13 8.79 6.37
C TYR A 629 -4.28 7.67 5.78
N ILE A 630 -3.77 7.91 4.59
CA ILE A 630 -2.91 7.02 3.83
C ILE A 630 -1.59 7.75 3.62
N VAL A 631 -0.47 7.11 3.95
CA VAL A 631 0.86 7.55 3.51
C VAL A 631 1.00 7.10 2.07
N GLY A 632 0.96 8.03 1.14
CA GLY A 632 1.28 7.76 -0.26
C GLY A 632 2.77 7.94 -0.49
N HIS A 633 3.37 7.08 -1.30
CA HIS A 633 4.74 7.23 -1.75
C HIS A 633 4.92 6.69 -3.16
N ASP A 634 5.64 7.46 -3.98
CA ASP A 634 5.73 7.26 -5.42
C ASP A 634 4.35 7.13 -6.10
N SER A 635 3.88 5.89 -6.27
CA SER A 635 2.63 5.53 -6.94
C SER A 635 1.73 4.62 -6.11
N HIS A 636 2.14 4.12 -4.93
CA HIS A 636 1.30 3.33 -4.02
C HIS A 636 1.32 3.87 -2.57
N GLY A 637 0.44 3.39 -1.70
CA GLY A 637 0.40 3.93 -0.35
C GLY A 637 0.14 2.85 0.68
N HIS A 638 -0.03 3.28 1.93
CA HIS A 638 -0.43 2.45 3.07
C HIS A 638 -1.42 3.24 3.93
N PRO A 639 -2.63 2.73 4.25
CA PRO A 639 -3.51 3.35 5.20
C PRO A 639 -2.88 3.11 6.56
N ILE A 640 -2.80 4.17 7.35
CA ILE A 640 -2.12 4.09 8.64
C ILE A 640 -3.09 4.25 9.79
N THR A 641 -4.12 5.09 9.61
CA THR A 641 -5.11 5.36 10.64
C THR A 641 -6.40 5.86 10.02
N SER A 642 -7.51 5.71 10.75
CA SER A 642 -8.80 6.24 10.32
C SER A 642 -9.64 6.75 11.48
N LYS A 643 -10.62 7.59 11.16
CA LYS A 643 -11.56 8.15 12.14
C LYS A 643 -12.94 8.32 11.53
N THR A 644 -13.96 8.01 12.30
CA THR A 644 -15.35 8.28 11.92
C THR A 644 -15.82 9.63 12.44
N GLY A 645 -16.63 10.34 11.67
CA GLY A 645 -17.18 11.66 12.00
C GLY A 645 -17.19 12.62 10.82
N CYS A 646 -18.08 13.62 10.86
CA CYS A 646 -18.03 14.75 9.92
C CYS A 646 -16.98 15.81 10.31
N SER A 647 -16.42 15.74 11.52
CA SER A 647 -15.35 16.64 11.96
C SER A 647 -14.52 15.99 13.05
N GLY A 648 -13.25 16.35 13.14
CA GLY A 648 -12.36 15.86 14.17
C GLY A 648 -10.91 16.20 13.86
N THR A 649 -9.99 15.39 14.36
CA THR A 649 -8.56 15.47 14.10
C THR A 649 -7.99 14.10 13.79
N ILE A 650 -7.03 14.04 12.88
CA ILE A 650 -6.15 12.90 12.64
C ILE A 650 -4.72 13.34 12.97
N THR A 651 -4.02 12.58 13.80
CA THR A 651 -2.59 12.77 14.01
C THR A 651 -1.84 11.98 12.95
N ILE A 652 -1.06 12.68 12.14
CA ILE A 652 -0.19 12.07 11.14
C ILE A 652 1.00 11.47 11.88
N PRO A 653 1.20 10.14 11.81
CA PRO A 653 2.34 9.51 12.49
C PRO A 653 3.66 10.07 11.99
N VAL A 654 4.70 10.03 12.83
CA VAL A 654 6.06 10.28 12.34
C VAL A 654 6.43 9.10 11.45
N ASP A 655 6.71 9.38 10.17
CA ASP A 655 7.19 8.34 9.28
C ASP A 655 8.58 7.89 9.74
N GLY A 656 8.72 6.57 9.92
CA GLY A 656 9.97 5.93 10.33
C GLY A 656 10.29 4.70 9.48
N GLU A 657 9.56 4.49 8.39
CA GLU A 657 9.87 3.46 7.39
C GLU A 657 10.71 4.04 6.25
N HIS A 658 10.32 5.19 5.72
CA HIS A 658 10.98 5.77 4.56
C HIS A 658 12.18 6.64 4.94
N ASP A 659 13.12 6.78 4.00
CA ASP A 659 14.19 7.76 4.08
C ASP A 659 13.64 9.20 4.06
N ASP A 660 14.33 10.14 4.71
CA ASP A 660 13.94 11.56 4.76
C ASP A 660 13.81 12.20 3.35
N ALA A 661 14.47 11.63 2.34
CA ALA A 661 14.41 12.06 0.94
C ALA A 661 13.40 11.30 0.08
N ALA A 662 12.69 10.31 0.63
CA ALA A 662 11.68 9.55 -0.10
C ALA A 662 10.52 10.44 -0.58
N ASN A 663 9.89 10.05 -1.70
CA ASN A 663 8.77 10.79 -2.27
C ASN A 663 7.45 10.46 -1.54
N ILE A 664 7.35 10.90 -0.29
CA ILE A 664 6.22 10.62 0.61
C ILE A 664 5.25 11.81 0.69
N PHE A 665 3.95 11.53 0.82
CA PHE A 665 2.90 12.53 0.95
C PHE A 665 1.67 11.97 1.68
N GLY A 666 0.80 12.85 2.17
CA GLY A 666 -0.41 12.45 2.90
C GLY A 666 -1.61 12.37 1.97
N VAL A 667 -2.41 11.32 2.03
CA VAL A 667 -3.70 11.22 1.34
C VAL A 667 -4.80 11.07 2.37
N PHE A 668 -5.78 11.97 2.31
CA PHE A 668 -6.97 11.96 3.14
C PHE A 668 -8.14 11.50 2.30
N ASP A 669 -8.63 10.28 2.57
CA ASP A 669 -9.77 9.69 1.88
C ASP A 669 -11.01 9.70 2.75
N ALA A 670 -12.02 10.48 2.35
CA ALA A 670 -13.32 10.52 3.00
C ALA A 670 -14.32 9.66 2.23
N GLU A 671 -14.99 8.75 2.93
CA GLU A 671 -15.99 7.86 2.35
C GLU A 671 -17.33 7.94 3.10
N TYR A 672 -18.42 7.73 2.35
CA TYR A 672 -19.75 7.51 2.89
C TYR A 672 -20.53 6.57 1.96
N THR A 673 -21.23 5.60 2.56
CA THR A 673 -22.17 4.72 1.89
C THR A 673 -23.58 5.06 2.32
N ASP A 674 -24.46 5.35 1.36
CA ASP A 674 -25.86 5.64 1.61
C ASP A 674 -26.64 4.39 2.05
N ASN A 675 -27.90 4.55 2.47
CA ASN A 675 -28.72 3.43 2.93
C ASN A 675 -29.12 2.45 1.80
N ALA A 676 -29.05 2.88 0.55
CA ALA A 676 -29.33 2.06 -0.63
C ALA A 676 -28.07 1.33 -1.16
N GLY A 677 -26.90 1.60 -0.57
CA GLY A 677 -25.64 0.91 -0.82
C GLY A 677 -24.71 1.56 -1.84
N LEU A 678 -24.94 2.81 -2.29
CA LEU A 678 -23.95 3.52 -3.12
C LEU A 678 -22.92 4.21 -2.22
N THR A 679 -21.65 3.99 -2.54
CA THR A 679 -20.51 4.59 -1.84
C THR A 679 -19.86 5.66 -2.71
N THR A 680 -19.54 6.80 -2.10
CA THR A 680 -18.71 7.84 -2.72
C THR A 680 -17.48 8.09 -1.87
N HIS A 681 -16.34 8.20 -2.54
CA HIS A 681 -15.07 8.60 -1.95
C HIS A 681 -14.66 9.99 -2.42
N LYS A 682 -13.91 10.70 -1.57
CA LYS A 682 -13.27 11.97 -1.92
C LYS A 682 -11.88 12.01 -1.31
N GLN A 683 -10.86 12.10 -2.17
CA GLN A 683 -9.46 12.18 -1.74
C GLN A 683 -8.88 13.58 -1.87
N HIS A 684 -8.16 14.02 -0.84
CA HIS A 684 -7.27 15.18 -0.87
C HIS A 684 -5.82 14.75 -0.58
N ILE A 685 -4.90 15.07 -1.48
CA ILE A 685 -3.46 14.86 -1.30
C ILE A 685 -2.87 16.09 -0.62
N LEU A 686 -2.20 15.93 0.50
CA LEU A 686 -1.44 16.95 1.23
C LEU A 686 0.05 16.81 0.91
N GLN A 687 0.79 17.91 0.99
CA GLN A 687 2.19 17.97 0.57
C GLN A 687 3.13 18.11 1.77
N PRO A 688 4.23 17.34 1.84
CA PRO A 688 5.18 17.49 2.92
C PRO A 688 5.82 18.88 2.87
N LYS A 689 6.19 19.37 4.05
CA LYS A 689 6.86 20.65 4.21
C LYS A 689 8.16 20.74 3.43
N HIS A 690 8.94 19.66 3.46
CA HIS A 690 10.24 19.50 2.82
C HIS A 690 10.13 18.43 1.73
N ARG A 691 10.71 18.68 0.56
CA ARG A 691 10.61 17.79 -0.60
C ARG A 691 11.83 17.88 -1.49
N GLN A 692 12.26 16.74 -2.02
CA GLN A 692 13.28 16.68 -3.07
C GLN A 692 12.74 17.22 -4.40
N ALA A 693 13.59 17.95 -5.12
CA ALA A 693 13.22 18.65 -6.33
C ALA A 693 12.94 17.68 -7.48
N GLU A 694 13.62 16.54 -7.53
CA GLU A 694 13.46 15.51 -8.55
C GLU A 694 12.10 14.79 -8.50
N HIS A 695 11.35 14.95 -7.41
CA HIS A 695 9.98 14.42 -7.27
C HIS A 695 8.93 15.26 -8.02
N TYR A 696 9.34 16.00 -9.04
CA TYR A 696 8.47 16.82 -9.88
C TYR A 696 7.53 15.95 -10.72
N LYS A 697 6.34 16.48 -11.00
CA LYS A 697 5.34 15.81 -11.84
C LYS A 697 5.60 16.05 -13.33
N THR A 698 5.94 17.29 -13.68
CA THR A 698 6.29 17.71 -15.04
C THR A 698 7.44 18.71 -15.00
N SER A 699 8.16 18.83 -16.10
CA SER A 699 9.33 19.71 -16.20
C SER A 699 9.60 20.14 -17.65
N SER A 700 10.52 21.09 -17.81
CA SER A 700 11.06 21.51 -19.10
C SER A 700 12.54 21.83 -18.97
N GLY A 701 13.35 21.30 -19.89
CA GLY A 701 14.77 21.63 -20.07
C GLY A 701 15.77 21.06 -19.04
N ILE A 702 15.29 20.35 -18.03
CA ILE A 702 16.12 19.84 -16.93
C ILE A 702 16.48 18.35 -17.07
N ALA A 703 17.37 17.88 -16.19
CA ALA A 703 17.65 16.46 -15.98
C ALA A 703 17.74 16.14 -14.49
N THR A 704 17.41 14.90 -14.10
CA THR A 704 17.70 14.37 -12.76
C THR A 704 19.10 13.75 -12.77
N LEU A 705 19.97 14.21 -11.87
CA LEU A 705 21.40 13.85 -11.83
C LEU A 705 21.75 13.13 -10.52
N ASP A 706 22.48 12.01 -10.61
CA ASP A 706 23.02 11.31 -9.44
C ASP A 706 24.16 12.09 -8.79
N LYS A 707 24.01 12.38 -7.49
CA LYS A 707 24.98 13.10 -6.67
C LYS A 707 24.92 12.65 -5.23
N SER A 708 25.94 11.94 -4.77
CA SER A 708 26.00 11.43 -3.39
C SER A 708 26.01 12.52 -2.30
N THR A 709 26.26 13.79 -2.64
CA THR A 709 26.19 14.92 -1.68
C THR A 709 24.82 15.61 -1.64
N ALA A 710 23.91 15.22 -2.53
CA ALA A 710 22.52 15.62 -2.56
C ALA A 710 21.72 14.78 -1.54
N GLU A 711 20.62 15.32 -1.01
CA GLU A 711 19.70 14.56 -0.18
C GLU A 711 19.07 13.46 -1.07
N GLY A 712 18.95 12.22 -0.56
CA GLY A 712 18.50 11.09 -1.38
C GLY A 712 19.41 10.71 -2.57
N GLY A 713 20.58 11.35 -2.70
CA GLY A 713 21.57 11.05 -3.73
C GLY A 713 21.25 11.58 -5.13
N LYS A 714 20.22 12.43 -5.31
CA LYS A 714 19.82 12.98 -6.62
C LYS A 714 19.53 14.48 -6.54
N SER A 715 19.62 15.19 -7.67
CA SER A 715 19.22 16.60 -7.76
C SER A 715 18.71 16.94 -9.16
N VAL A 716 17.90 17.98 -9.30
CA VAL A 716 17.52 18.56 -10.59
C VAL A 716 18.64 19.47 -11.07
N GLY A 717 19.20 19.17 -12.24
CA GLY A 717 20.27 19.93 -12.85
C GLY A 717 20.14 20.09 -14.36
N ASN A 718 21.25 20.50 -15.00
CA ASN A 718 21.26 21.00 -16.38
C ASN A 718 20.30 22.18 -16.60
N ILE A 719 20.03 22.94 -15.54
CA ILE A 719 19.05 24.02 -15.54
C ILE A 719 19.58 25.21 -16.35
N GLU A 720 18.84 25.63 -17.37
CA GLU A 720 19.08 26.86 -18.12
C GLU A 720 17.99 27.92 -17.84
N ASN A 721 18.19 29.13 -18.37
CA ASN A 721 17.24 30.22 -18.18
C ASN A 721 15.91 29.94 -18.89
N GLY A 722 14.82 29.93 -18.12
CA GLY A 722 13.46 29.69 -18.60
C GLY A 722 12.95 28.28 -18.31
N ASP A 723 13.82 27.40 -17.83
CA ASP A 723 13.45 26.05 -17.41
C ASP A 723 12.62 26.05 -16.13
N TRP A 724 11.94 24.94 -15.89
CA TRP A 724 11.05 24.81 -14.74
C TRP A 724 10.76 23.35 -14.38
N ILE A 725 10.36 23.17 -13.12
CA ILE A 725 9.74 21.94 -12.61
C ILE A 725 8.41 22.29 -11.93
N ALA A 726 7.45 21.37 -11.96
CA ALA A 726 6.11 21.60 -11.44
C ALA A 726 5.59 20.46 -10.56
N PHE A 727 4.77 20.84 -9.58
CA PHE A 727 4.13 19.95 -8.62
C PHE A 727 2.64 20.28 -8.49
N GLU A 728 1.81 19.26 -8.35
CA GLU A 728 0.36 19.42 -8.24
C GLU A 728 -0.25 18.25 -7.47
N PRO A 729 -1.17 18.49 -6.52
CA PRO A 729 -1.69 19.79 -6.07
C PRO A 729 -0.83 20.47 -4.99
N TYR A 730 -0.82 21.80 -4.92
CA TYR A 730 -0.27 22.59 -3.80
C TYR A 730 -1.22 23.71 -3.35
N LYS A 731 -1.28 24.01 -2.06
CA LYS A 731 -1.98 25.17 -1.49
C LYS A 731 -0.98 26.00 -0.70
N LEU A 732 -0.56 27.10 -1.32
CA LEU A 732 0.52 27.96 -0.82
C LEU A 732 0.00 29.15 0.00
N SER A 733 -1.32 29.30 0.18
CA SER A 733 -1.94 30.46 0.86
C SER A 733 -1.38 30.74 2.24
N ASN A 734 -0.95 29.67 2.93
CA ASN A 734 -0.38 29.76 4.26
C ASN A 734 1.13 29.88 4.24
N ALA A 735 1.84 29.64 3.12
CA ALA A 735 3.30 29.77 3.04
C ALA A 735 3.74 31.24 3.09
N THR A 736 4.68 31.57 3.99
CA THR A 736 5.28 32.92 4.09
C THR A 736 6.74 32.96 3.71
N SER A 737 7.41 31.82 3.68
CA SER A 737 8.77 31.71 3.14
C SER A 737 9.01 30.34 2.55
N PHE A 738 10.11 30.25 1.80
CA PHE A 738 10.67 29.00 1.35
C PHE A 738 12.20 29.02 1.51
N SER A 739 12.78 27.83 1.62
CA SER A 739 14.21 27.60 1.47
C SER A 739 14.45 26.55 0.39
N ALA A 740 15.61 26.60 -0.26
CA ALA A 740 16.02 25.56 -1.20
C ALA A 740 17.50 25.23 -1.02
N ARG A 741 17.82 23.94 -1.08
CA ARG A 741 19.20 23.43 -1.11
C ARG A 741 19.66 23.40 -2.55
N VAL A 742 20.71 24.15 -2.87
CA VAL A 742 21.16 24.43 -4.25
C VAL A 742 22.67 24.36 -4.36
N SER A 743 23.18 24.03 -5.55
CA SER A 743 24.61 24.08 -5.88
C SER A 743 24.83 24.74 -7.23
N SER A 744 26.01 25.31 -7.49
CA SER A 744 26.31 25.93 -8.79
C SER A 744 27.81 26.00 -9.03
N ALA A 745 28.25 25.40 -10.15
CA ALA A 745 29.52 25.75 -10.79
C ALA A 745 29.32 26.61 -12.06
N GLY A 746 28.06 26.97 -12.36
CA GLY A 746 27.66 27.77 -13.50
C GLY A 746 27.61 29.26 -13.17
N ALA A 747 26.65 29.97 -13.76
CA ALA A 747 26.50 31.41 -13.58
C ALA A 747 25.77 31.82 -12.28
N GLY A 748 25.24 30.86 -11.51
CA GLY A 748 24.22 31.15 -10.50
C GLY A 748 22.92 31.64 -11.16
N GLY A 749 22.02 32.22 -10.38
CA GLY A 749 20.77 32.74 -10.92
C GLY A 749 19.73 33.07 -9.86
N THR A 750 18.47 32.90 -10.22
CA THR A 750 17.32 33.11 -9.32
C THR A 750 16.38 31.92 -9.42
N LEU A 751 16.09 31.32 -8.26
CA LEU A 751 15.00 30.37 -8.10
C LEU A 751 13.73 31.15 -7.77
N GLN A 752 12.66 30.93 -8.53
CA GLN A 752 11.39 31.62 -8.36
C GLN A 752 10.27 30.63 -8.08
N VAL A 753 9.39 30.98 -7.16
CA VAL A 753 8.16 30.24 -6.85
C VAL A 753 6.99 30.91 -7.54
N ARG A 754 6.26 30.16 -8.37
CA ARG A 754 5.08 30.62 -9.12
C ARG A 754 3.91 29.67 -8.92
N ALA A 755 2.71 30.15 -9.24
CA ALA A 755 1.48 29.37 -9.21
C ALA A 755 0.77 29.38 -10.56
N GLY A 756 0.15 28.25 -10.91
CA GLY A 756 -0.72 28.07 -12.08
C GLY A 756 0.01 27.84 -13.40
N SER A 757 1.06 28.60 -13.71
CA SER A 757 1.85 28.43 -14.94
C SER A 757 3.32 28.82 -14.74
N PRO A 758 4.26 28.39 -15.62
CA PRO A 758 5.66 28.79 -15.52
C PRO A 758 5.86 30.30 -15.78
N THR A 759 4.87 30.98 -16.37
CA THR A 759 4.86 32.44 -16.57
C THR A 759 3.93 33.18 -15.61
N GLY A 760 3.34 32.48 -14.63
CA GLY A 760 2.42 33.05 -13.64
C GLY A 760 3.11 34.01 -12.67
N THR A 761 2.37 34.70 -11.81
CA THR A 761 2.97 35.67 -10.87
C THR A 761 4.06 35.05 -9.99
N ILE A 762 5.20 35.75 -9.84
CA ILE A 762 6.24 35.38 -8.87
C ILE A 762 5.69 35.61 -7.47
N LEU A 763 5.53 34.53 -6.71
CA LEU A 763 5.09 34.57 -5.32
C LEU A 763 6.27 34.77 -4.36
N GLY A 764 7.45 34.29 -4.76
CA GLY A 764 8.70 34.50 -4.05
C GLY A 764 9.90 34.17 -4.90
N SER A 765 11.08 34.63 -4.48
CA SER A 765 12.33 34.41 -5.19
C SER A 765 13.50 34.33 -4.23
N ALA A 766 14.52 33.55 -4.59
CA ALA A 766 15.78 33.43 -3.88
C ALA A 766 16.93 33.54 -4.89
N THR A 767 17.92 34.39 -4.59
CA THR A 767 19.16 34.46 -5.38
C THR A 767 20.01 33.24 -5.10
N VAL A 768 20.45 32.55 -6.16
CA VAL A 768 21.34 31.39 -6.09
C VAL A 768 22.77 31.83 -6.43
N PRO A 769 23.70 31.82 -5.46
CA PRO A 769 25.09 32.18 -5.72
C PRO A 769 25.83 31.05 -6.44
N VAL A 770 26.97 31.38 -7.05
CA VAL A 770 27.95 30.37 -7.50
C VAL A 770 28.58 29.75 -6.27
N THR A 771 28.37 28.45 -6.04
CA THR A 771 28.89 27.73 -4.87
C THR A 771 30.27 27.11 -5.10
N GLY A 772 30.79 27.21 -6.33
CA GLY A 772 32.13 26.79 -6.73
C GLY A 772 32.21 25.33 -7.21
N SER A 773 31.14 24.54 -7.06
CA SER A 773 31.05 23.16 -7.56
C SER A 773 29.58 22.71 -7.66
N TRP A 774 29.27 21.81 -8.59
CA TRP A 774 27.97 21.14 -8.73
C TRP A 774 27.61 20.18 -7.57
N THR A 775 28.55 19.93 -6.66
CA THR A 775 28.35 19.06 -5.49
C THR A 775 28.43 19.82 -4.17
N ASN A 776 28.77 21.11 -4.20
CA ASN A 776 28.82 21.97 -3.01
C ASN A 776 27.47 22.65 -2.79
N PHE A 777 26.61 22.03 -1.99
CA PHE A 777 25.27 22.51 -1.72
C PHE A 777 25.23 23.54 -0.59
N THR A 778 24.41 24.57 -0.76
CA THR A 778 24.09 25.59 0.24
C THR A 778 22.59 25.86 0.26
N THR A 779 22.09 26.45 1.33
CA THR A 779 20.66 26.79 1.47
C THR A 779 20.42 28.27 1.12
N VAL A 780 19.52 28.52 0.17
CA VAL A 780 19.02 29.85 -0.16
C VAL A 780 17.60 30.03 0.38
N ASN A 781 17.18 31.26 0.64
CA ASN A 781 15.89 31.58 1.25
C ASN A 781 15.16 32.68 0.47
N GLY A 782 13.83 32.63 0.47
CA GLY A 782 12.98 33.67 -0.09
C GLY A 782 11.65 33.80 0.66
N SER A 783 11.07 35.00 0.65
CA SER A 783 9.72 35.23 1.18
C SER A 783 8.65 34.83 0.16
N ILE A 784 7.52 34.33 0.63
CA ILE A 784 6.32 34.07 -0.17
C ILE A 784 5.26 35.13 0.16
N SER A 785 4.63 35.70 -0.86
CA SER A 785 3.51 36.63 -0.72
C SER A 785 2.58 36.53 -1.93
N GLY A 786 1.32 36.93 -1.75
CA GLY A 786 0.34 36.95 -2.85
C GLY A 786 -0.05 35.56 -3.37
N ALA A 787 0.16 34.51 -2.57
CA ALA A 787 -0.20 33.15 -2.94
C ALA A 787 -1.74 33.02 -3.13
N PRO A 788 -2.21 32.26 -4.13
CA PRO A 788 -3.64 32.00 -4.30
C PRO A 788 -4.25 31.37 -3.04
N ALA A 789 -5.50 31.75 -2.73
CA ALA A 789 -6.22 31.20 -1.57
C ALA A 789 -6.58 29.71 -1.74
N GLY A 790 -6.78 29.27 -2.99
CA GLY A 790 -7.10 27.89 -3.34
C GLY A 790 -5.89 27.07 -3.74
N THR A 791 -6.14 25.77 -3.97
CA THR A 791 -5.18 24.84 -4.56
C THR A 791 -4.74 25.29 -5.95
N THR A 792 -3.48 25.02 -6.30
CA THR A 792 -2.84 25.41 -7.55
C THR A 792 -1.75 24.41 -7.95
N THR A 793 -1.22 24.55 -9.17
CA THR A 793 0.04 23.94 -9.58
C THR A 793 1.19 24.83 -9.12
N LEU A 794 2.10 24.29 -8.32
CA LEU A 794 3.34 24.96 -7.94
C LEU A 794 4.34 24.83 -9.10
N TYR A 795 4.95 25.94 -9.49
CA TYR A 795 6.10 25.97 -10.40
C TYR A 795 7.32 26.52 -9.68
N LEU A 796 8.43 25.79 -9.77
CA LEU A 796 9.76 26.34 -9.52
C LEU A 796 10.37 26.68 -10.87
N THR A 797 10.61 27.97 -11.12
CA THR A 797 11.16 28.46 -12.39
C THR A 797 12.54 29.04 -12.18
N PHE A 798 13.40 28.85 -13.18
CA PHE A 798 14.81 29.17 -13.07
C PHE A 798 15.16 30.31 -14.03
N ALA A 799 15.73 31.39 -13.49
CA ALA A 799 16.07 32.58 -14.25
C ALA A 799 17.55 32.94 -14.06
N GLY A 800 18.23 33.35 -15.13
CA GLY A 800 19.65 33.65 -15.10
C GLY A 800 20.23 34.04 -16.44
N GLY A 801 21.56 33.98 -16.54
CA GLY A 801 22.30 34.23 -17.77
C GLY A 801 22.25 33.06 -18.76
N SER A 802 23.16 33.05 -19.73
CA SER A 802 23.33 31.94 -20.68
C SER A 802 24.08 30.75 -20.05
N GLY A 803 23.72 29.53 -20.46
CA GLY A 803 24.33 28.28 -20.00
C GLY A 803 23.72 27.76 -18.70
N PHE A 804 24.32 26.70 -18.15
CA PHE A 804 23.83 26.09 -16.92
C PHE A 804 23.93 27.04 -15.72
N LEU A 805 22.85 27.15 -14.95
CA LEU A 805 22.69 28.12 -13.88
C LEU A 805 23.13 27.55 -12.53
N PHE A 806 22.38 26.58 -12.02
CA PHE A 806 22.51 25.95 -10.71
C PHE A 806 21.71 24.65 -10.70
N ASP A 807 21.94 23.79 -9.71
CA ASP A 807 21.15 22.59 -9.49
C ASP A 807 20.34 22.75 -8.20
N VAL A 808 19.13 22.17 -8.16
CA VAL A 808 18.24 22.18 -7.00
C VAL A 808 18.12 20.76 -6.47
N ASP A 809 18.44 20.59 -5.20
CA ASP A 809 18.36 19.34 -4.48
C ASP A 809 17.00 19.20 -3.81
N ALA A 810 16.73 20.02 -2.81
CA ALA A 810 15.47 20.01 -2.08
C ALA A 810 14.91 21.42 -1.85
N PHE A 811 13.63 21.50 -1.48
CA PHE A 811 13.01 22.75 -1.03
C PHE A 811 12.09 22.52 0.17
N THR A 812 11.90 23.57 0.96
CA THR A 812 11.04 23.58 2.14
C THR A 812 10.16 24.81 2.13
N PHE A 813 8.83 24.65 2.24
CA PHE A 813 7.93 25.77 2.47
C PHE A 813 7.66 25.95 3.97
N ASN A 814 7.64 27.19 4.44
CA ASN A 814 7.29 27.50 5.82
C ASN A 814 5.96 28.25 5.85
N PRO A 815 4.88 27.62 6.37
CA PRO A 815 3.64 28.33 6.62
C PRO A 815 3.80 29.48 7.62
N GLY A 816 3.35 30.68 7.27
CA GLY A 816 3.06 31.76 8.21
C GLY A 816 1.85 31.40 9.02
N GLY A 817 2.10 30.96 10.24
CA GLY A 817 1.12 30.24 11.04
C GLY A 817 1.47 28.77 11.26
N GLY A 818 2.76 28.39 11.21
CA GLY A 818 3.23 27.18 11.92
C GLY A 818 2.69 27.16 13.35
N PRO A 819 2.47 25.97 13.94
CA PRO A 819 1.47 25.71 14.96
C PRO A 819 1.46 26.82 15.99
N THR A 820 0.36 27.58 16.04
CA THR A 820 0.17 28.53 17.13
C THR A 820 0.37 27.74 18.42
N PRO A 821 1.34 28.07 19.28
CA PRO A 821 1.34 27.53 20.62
C PRO A 821 -0.02 27.88 21.21
N GLY A 822 -0.80 26.86 21.59
CA GLY A 822 -2.15 27.04 22.09
C GLY A 822 -2.15 28.19 23.07
N ALA A 823 -2.89 29.25 22.75
CA ALA A 823 -2.98 30.46 23.57
C ALA A 823 -4.38 30.47 24.19
N GLY A 824 -4.48 30.01 25.43
CA GLY A 824 -5.77 29.78 26.06
C GLY A 824 -5.62 29.27 27.49
N PRO A 825 -6.73 28.88 28.13
CA PRO A 825 -6.68 28.33 29.49
C PRO A 825 -5.99 26.97 29.51
N ILE A 826 -5.12 26.75 30.50
CA ILE A 826 -4.72 25.41 30.91
C ILE A 826 -5.72 24.98 31.98
N VAL A 827 -6.49 23.91 31.74
CA VAL A 827 -7.60 23.47 32.62
C VAL A 827 -7.19 22.22 33.38
N GLY A 828 -7.27 22.26 34.71
CA GLY A 828 -6.94 21.16 35.62
C GLY A 828 -8.15 20.58 36.34
N ILE A 829 -7.93 20.06 37.54
CA ILE A 829 -8.95 19.41 38.37
C ILE A 829 -10.22 20.27 38.54
N ALA A 830 -11.40 19.63 38.44
CA ALA A 830 -12.72 20.26 38.57
C ALA A 830 -12.95 21.48 37.66
N ASP A 831 -12.45 21.40 36.43
CA ASP A 831 -12.56 22.44 35.39
C ASP A 831 -11.98 23.80 35.80
N LYS A 832 -11.00 23.81 36.72
CA LYS A 832 -10.33 25.02 37.19
C LYS A 832 -9.16 25.37 36.29
N CYS A 833 -9.01 26.66 36.01
CA CYS A 833 -7.93 27.17 35.19
C CYS A 833 -6.66 27.39 36.02
N LEU A 834 -5.50 27.08 35.42
CA LEU A 834 -4.21 27.53 35.91
C LEU A 834 -4.18 29.06 35.86
N ASP A 835 -3.95 29.68 37.01
CA ASP A 835 -4.18 31.09 37.27
C ASP A 835 -2.96 31.71 37.95
N VAL A 836 -2.52 32.86 37.46
CA VAL A 836 -1.54 33.69 38.16
C VAL A 836 -2.25 34.48 39.24
N ARG A 837 -1.84 34.30 40.51
CA ARG A 837 -2.49 34.97 41.65
C ARG A 837 -2.61 36.47 41.43
N ASN A 838 -3.84 36.98 41.52
CA ASN A 838 -4.21 38.39 41.30
C ASN A 838 -3.83 38.94 39.92
N GLY A 839 -3.52 38.09 38.93
CA GLY A 839 -3.04 38.51 37.62
C GLY A 839 -1.73 39.32 37.64
N SER A 840 -0.92 39.16 38.69
CA SER A 840 0.32 39.93 38.91
C SER A 840 1.48 39.41 38.05
N SER A 841 2.15 40.29 37.31
CA SER A 841 3.36 39.97 36.53
C SER A 841 4.67 40.14 37.32
N VAL A 842 4.61 40.36 38.64
CA VAL A 842 5.78 40.47 39.50
C VAL A 842 6.46 39.10 39.64
N ASP A 843 7.79 39.07 39.50
CA ASP A 843 8.59 37.85 39.66
C ASP A 843 8.39 37.25 41.05
N GLY A 844 8.12 35.94 41.09
CA GLY A 844 7.82 35.20 42.32
C GLY A 844 6.34 35.21 42.69
N THR A 845 5.45 35.72 41.83
CA THR A 845 4.00 35.58 42.00
C THR A 845 3.61 34.10 41.97
N ALA A 846 2.80 33.64 42.92
CA ALA A 846 2.38 32.24 42.96
C ALA A 846 1.43 31.89 41.81
N VAL A 847 1.56 30.66 41.29
CA VAL A 847 0.58 30.08 40.38
C VAL A 847 -0.37 29.20 41.20
N GLN A 848 -1.65 29.28 40.90
CA GLN A 848 -2.74 28.62 41.60
C GLN A 848 -3.76 28.08 40.59
N ILE A 849 -4.80 27.41 41.06
CA ILE A 849 -6.01 27.16 40.29
C ILE A 849 -7.13 28.12 40.71
N SER A 850 -7.99 28.49 39.77
CA SER A 850 -9.16 29.34 40.03
C SER A 850 -10.25 29.07 39.00
N SER A 851 -11.46 29.54 39.25
CA SER A 851 -12.54 29.51 38.25
C SER A 851 -12.08 30.17 36.95
N CYS A 852 -12.42 29.57 35.80
CA CYS A 852 -12.04 30.07 34.48
C CYS A 852 -12.81 31.36 34.15
N THR A 853 -12.17 32.50 34.35
CA THR A 853 -12.70 33.85 34.10
C THR A 853 -12.24 34.44 32.77
N GLY A 854 -11.25 33.82 32.12
CA GLY A 854 -10.64 34.34 30.90
C GLY A 854 -9.73 35.56 31.13
N SER A 855 -9.31 35.79 32.38
CA SER A 855 -8.42 36.88 32.75
C SER A 855 -7.05 36.75 32.06
N ALA A 856 -6.30 37.84 31.97
CA ALA A 856 -4.97 37.82 31.34
C ALA A 856 -4.00 36.83 32.01
N GLY A 857 -4.13 36.60 33.32
CA GLY A 857 -3.35 35.62 34.08
C GLY A 857 -3.77 34.16 33.90
N GLN A 858 -4.82 33.89 33.12
CA GLN A 858 -5.29 32.56 32.74
C GLN A 858 -5.04 32.26 31.25
N LYS A 859 -4.51 33.21 30.48
CA LYS A 859 -4.18 33.04 29.07
C LYS A 859 -2.73 32.56 28.94
N TRP A 860 -2.55 31.25 28.81
CA TRP A 860 -1.24 30.62 28.70
C TRP A 860 -0.92 30.29 27.26
N THR A 861 0.34 30.47 26.89
CA THR A 861 0.92 30.06 25.62
C THR A 861 1.73 28.80 25.85
N VAL A 862 1.36 27.68 25.23
CA VAL A 862 2.02 26.38 25.39
C VAL A 862 2.74 25.98 24.11
N THR A 863 4.06 25.82 24.21
CA THR A 863 4.90 25.29 23.13
C THR A 863 5.44 23.93 23.57
N PRO A 864 5.23 22.83 22.81
CA PRO A 864 5.78 21.52 23.15
C PRO A 864 7.30 21.56 23.36
N GLY A 865 7.79 20.95 24.43
CA GLY A 865 9.23 20.86 24.75
C GLY A 865 9.89 22.19 25.13
N SER A 866 9.11 23.21 25.53
CA SER A 866 9.59 24.55 25.84
C SER A 866 8.90 25.19 27.05
N THR A 867 9.17 26.47 27.29
CA THR A 867 8.59 27.25 28.38
C THR A 867 7.11 27.53 28.17
N ILE A 868 6.28 27.31 29.19
CA ILE A 868 4.87 27.75 29.23
C ILE A 868 4.82 29.23 29.68
N LYS A 869 4.10 30.08 28.95
CA LYS A 869 4.16 31.56 29.15
C LYS A 869 2.80 32.19 29.42
N THR A 870 2.76 33.22 30.27
CA THR A 870 1.62 34.14 30.41
C THR A 870 2.11 35.49 30.92
N LEU A 871 1.38 36.58 30.67
CA LEU A 871 1.74 37.93 31.13
C LEU A 871 3.19 38.38 30.79
N GLY A 872 3.77 37.85 29.70
CA GLY A 872 5.16 38.11 29.31
C GLY A 872 6.22 37.42 30.18
N LYS A 873 5.82 36.43 30.98
CA LYS A 873 6.65 35.69 31.95
C LYS A 873 6.49 34.18 31.77
N CYS A 874 7.34 33.40 32.41
CA CYS A 874 7.41 31.95 32.28
C CYS A 874 6.89 31.25 33.54
N LEU A 875 6.25 30.09 33.35
CA LEU A 875 5.94 29.14 34.42
C LEU A 875 7.25 28.55 34.94
N ASP A 876 7.55 28.82 36.20
CA ASP A 876 8.88 28.64 36.79
C ASP A 876 8.79 27.84 38.08
N VAL A 877 9.74 26.91 38.28
CA VAL A 877 9.94 26.27 39.58
C VAL A 877 10.95 27.09 40.38
N SER A 878 10.51 27.59 41.54
CA SER A 878 11.25 28.55 42.35
C SER A 878 12.63 28.01 42.74
N GLY A 879 13.67 28.80 42.46
CA GLY A 879 15.04 28.50 42.87
C GLY A 879 15.64 27.23 42.25
N ASN A 880 15.16 26.77 41.09
CA ASN A 880 15.54 25.48 40.49
C ASN A 880 15.26 24.26 41.40
N GLY A 881 14.24 24.33 42.25
CA GLY A 881 13.87 23.21 43.12
C GLY A 881 13.47 21.95 42.35
N THR A 882 13.91 20.77 42.81
CA THR A 882 13.58 19.46 42.21
C THR A 882 12.86 18.51 43.18
N ALA A 883 12.65 18.93 44.44
CA ALA A 883 11.99 18.13 45.46
C ALA A 883 10.45 18.23 45.39
N ASP A 884 9.76 17.25 45.97
CA ASP A 884 8.31 17.30 46.16
C ASP A 884 7.93 18.51 47.03
N GLY A 885 6.91 19.25 46.61
CA GLY A 885 6.48 20.50 47.22
C GLY A 885 7.24 21.74 46.76
N ALA A 886 8.17 21.62 45.81
CA ALA A 886 8.85 22.79 45.24
C ALA A 886 7.82 23.73 44.58
N ARG A 887 7.86 24.99 45.00
CA ARG A 887 6.87 26.00 44.62
C ARG A 887 6.93 26.34 43.13
N VAL A 888 5.78 26.33 42.47
CA VAL A 888 5.63 26.85 41.10
C VAL A 888 5.15 28.30 41.16
N GLN A 889 5.77 29.15 40.34
CA GLN A 889 5.61 30.60 40.35
C GLN A 889 5.70 31.17 38.93
N LEU A 890 5.41 32.45 38.80
CA LEU A 890 5.65 33.23 37.59
C LEU A 890 6.98 33.97 37.72
N TRP A 891 7.86 33.88 36.70
CA TRP A 891 9.18 34.52 36.72
C TRP A 891 9.60 35.01 35.35
N SER A 892 10.55 35.96 35.29
CA SER A 892 11.16 36.41 34.04
C SER A 892 11.74 35.23 33.25
N CYS A 893 11.37 35.12 31.96
CA CYS A 893 11.86 34.06 31.10
C CYS A 893 13.38 34.18 30.91
N ASN A 894 14.14 33.19 31.40
CA ASN A 894 15.59 33.15 31.34
C ASN A 894 16.13 31.89 30.65
N GLY A 895 15.25 30.99 30.20
CA GLY A 895 15.62 29.75 29.51
C GLY A 895 16.19 28.67 30.44
N GLY A 896 16.08 28.84 31.75
CA GLY A 896 16.52 27.84 32.74
C GLY A 896 15.73 26.53 32.63
N ALA A 897 16.36 25.42 33.00
CA ALA A 897 15.75 24.09 32.96
C ALA A 897 14.51 23.98 33.89
N ASN A 898 14.43 24.82 34.92
CA ASN A 898 13.31 24.96 35.84
C ASN A 898 12.10 25.68 35.23
N GLN A 899 12.23 26.23 34.02
CA GLN A 899 11.15 26.85 33.24
C GLN A 899 10.66 25.96 32.10
N ASN A 900 11.29 24.79 31.88
CA ASN A 900 10.91 23.87 30.82
C ASN A 900 9.79 22.93 31.28
N TRP A 901 8.80 22.70 30.42
CA TRP A 901 7.66 21.85 30.70
C TRP A 901 7.31 20.99 29.47
N GLN A 902 6.95 19.74 29.73
CA GLN A 902 6.60 18.77 28.70
C GLN A 902 5.23 18.16 29.01
N ALA A 903 4.35 18.22 28.02
CA ALA A 903 3.05 17.53 28.06
C ALA A 903 3.22 16.06 27.69
N TYR A 904 2.49 15.19 28.36
CA TYR A 904 2.45 13.76 28.09
C TYR A 904 1.03 13.33 27.68
N PRO A 905 0.89 12.25 26.87
CA PRO A 905 -0.42 11.75 26.44
C PRO A 905 -1.37 11.37 27.58
N ASP A 906 -0.83 11.10 28.77
CA ASP A 906 -1.61 10.83 29.97
C ASP A 906 -2.26 12.10 30.56
N GLY A 907 -2.09 13.27 29.96
CA GLY A 907 -2.58 14.56 30.44
C GLY A 907 -1.69 15.21 31.50
N SER A 908 -0.52 14.66 31.83
CA SER A 908 0.40 15.29 32.78
C SER A 908 1.30 16.36 32.14
N LEU A 909 1.57 17.43 32.88
CA LEU A 909 2.62 18.40 32.58
C LEU A 909 3.82 18.12 33.49
N ARG A 910 4.98 17.79 32.92
CA ARG A 910 6.18 17.42 33.69
C ARG A 910 7.31 18.40 33.46
N ASN A 911 8.07 18.70 34.50
CA ASN A 911 9.30 19.46 34.37
C ASN A 911 10.47 18.49 34.09
N PRO A 912 11.13 18.55 32.92
CA PRO A 912 12.16 17.57 32.55
C PRO A 912 13.37 17.53 33.49
N GLN A 913 13.71 18.65 34.15
CA GLN A 913 14.84 18.72 35.10
C GLN A 913 14.59 17.87 36.36
N SER A 914 13.36 17.89 36.87
CA SER A 914 12.99 17.16 38.10
C SER A 914 12.37 15.79 37.81
N GLY A 915 11.85 15.56 36.60
CA GLY A 915 11.04 14.39 36.26
C GLY A 915 9.67 14.38 36.94
N LYS A 916 9.26 15.49 37.58
CA LYS A 916 8.05 15.60 38.42
C LYS A 916 6.92 16.32 37.69
N CYS A 917 5.70 16.07 38.15
CA CYS A 917 4.47 16.60 37.58
C CYS A 917 4.09 17.94 38.20
N LEU A 918 3.44 18.80 37.42
CA LEU A 918 2.68 19.95 37.91
C LEU A 918 1.44 19.43 38.65
N ASP A 919 1.36 19.68 39.95
CA ASP A 919 0.37 19.10 40.86
C ASP A 919 -0.41 20.20 41.59
N VAL A 920 -1.74 20.06 41.65
CA VAL A 920 -2.60 20.89 42.51
C VAL A 920 -2.53 20.39 43.96
N SER A 921 -1.98 21.23 44.84
CA SER A 921 -1.62 20.86 46.21
C SER A 921 -2.77 20.21 46.99
N GLY A 922 -2.55 18.97 47.44
CA GLY A 922 -3.51 18.22 48.25
C GLY A 922 -4.78 17.81 47.48
N ALA A 923 -4.76 17.81 46.15
CA ALA A 923 -5.92 17.58 45.30
C ALA A 923 -7.14 18.46 45.64
N ASN A 924 -6.90 19.64 46.20
CA ASN A 924 -7.94 20.57 46.63
C ASN A 924 -8.39 21.44 45.44
N SER A 925 -9.66 21.30 45.02
CA SER A 925 -10.25 22.03 43.89
C SER A 925 -10.79 23.43 44.23
N SER A 926 -10.50 23.95 45.42
CA SER A 926 -10.92 25.29 45.85
C SER A 926 -10.14 26.38 45.11
N ASP A 927 -10.80 27.47 44.73
CA ASP A 927 -10.15 28.62 44.11
C ASP A 927 -9.04 29.18 45.02
N GLY A 928 -7.89 29.47 44.43
CA GLY A 928 -6.70 29.95 45.15
C GLY A 928 -5.73 28.85 45.61
N THR A 929 -6.06 27.57 45.38
CA THR A 929 -5.17 26.46 45.72
C THR A 929 -3.90 26.50 44.87
N LEU A 930 -2.74 26.41 45.53
CA LEU A 930 -1.43 26.50 44.88
C LEU A 930 -1.10 25.24 44.06
N VAL A 931 -0.31 25.44 43.00
CA VAL A 931 0.37 24.35 42.29
C VAL A 931 1.84 24.22 42.73
N HIS A 932 2.38 23.01 42.70
CA HIS A 932 3.77 22.70 43.03
C HIS A 932 4.29 21.52 42.19
N LEU A 933 5.60 21.23 42.30
CA LEU A 933 6.16 19.97 41.79
C LEU A 933 5.85 18.82 42.74
N TRP A 934 5.39 17.70 42.18
CA TRP A 934 5.18 16.47 42.94
C TRP A 934 5.50 15.23 42.11
N THR A 935 5.88 14.15 42.79
CA THR A 935 6.06 12.83 42.18
C THR A 935 4.81 12.44 41.39
N CYS A 936 4.99 12.08 40.12
CA CYS A 936 3.88 11.71 39.24
C CYS A 936 3.19 10.44 39.76
N HIS A 937 1.91 10.57 40.12
CA HIS A 937 1.05 9.47 40.63
C HIS A 937 -0.21 9.26 39.78
N GLY A 938 -0.46 10.13 38.80
CA GLY A 938 -1.53 9.97 37.82
C GLY A 938 -2.92 10.36 38.33
N GLY A 939 -3.04 10.92 39.54
CA GLY A 939 -4.28 11.46 40.08
C GLY A 939 -4.81 12.66 39.28
N ALA A 940 -6.11 12.95 39.42
CA ALA A 940 -6.80 14.02 38.69
C ALA A 940 -6.17 15.42 38.90
N ASN A 941 -5.52 15.64 40.04
CA ASN A 941 -4.79 16.87 40.37
C ASN A 941 -3.46 17.05 39.61
N GLN A 942 -3.06 16.07 38.78
CA GLN A 942 -1.91 16.14 37.87
C GLN A 942 -2.31 16.12 36.39
N LYS A 943 -3.63 16.16 36.10
CA LYS A 943 -4.17 16.11 34.74
C LYS A 943 -4.53 17.52 34.28
N TRP A 944 -4.04 17.89 33.10
CA TRP A 944 -4.15 19.22 32.52
C TRP A 944 -4.58 19.10 31.06
N THR A 945 -5.60 19.86 30.68
CA THR A 945 -5.98 20.10 29.30
C THR A 945 -5.29 21.38 28.83
N LEU A 946 -4.54 21.29 27.74
CA LEU A 946 -3.79 22.39 27.16
C LEU A 946 -4.62 23.09 26.07
N PRO A 947 -4.39 24.40 25.84
CA PRO A 947 -5.13 25.22 24.87
C PRO A 947 -4.91 24.87 23.40
#